data_AF-A0A1C5FKZ9-F1
#
_entry.id   AF-A0A1C5FKZ9-F1
#
_cell.length_a   1.000
_cell.length_b   1.000
_cell.length_c   1.000
_cell.angle_alpha   90.00
_cell.angle_beta   90.00
_cell.angle_gamma   90.00
#
_symmetry.space_group_name_H-M   'P 1'
#
loop_
_entity.id
_entity.type
_entity.pdbx_description
1 polymer ?
#
loop_
_entity_poly.entity_id
_entity_poly.type
_entity_poly.pdbx_seq_one_letter_code
_entity_poly.pdbx_strand_id
1 'polypeptide(L)'
;LAERPDPAHPGLTAGLALTTVLTQALHDARWTVPLWCLTQGATSAAGDGEPRHPAQAAVWGLGRVIGLEHPEFWGGLVDLPTDHDERSAATFCDVLAGGGDEDQWAVRGGTTLVRRLTRALPDGRPARRAWRPRGTVLLTGATGAVGPYIARWLAAAGAEHLVLAGRRGADVPGAAELIAELAESGTRLEYTGCDVTDRTAVAELVARLDAAGTPVRAVVHAAALIQIASLADTSLTEFEDVVHAKVAGAVHLAELLPDLDALVLFSSIAGVWGSGDHGAYAAANAFLDAYAEHLRGRGTPATSIAWGIWNTPNLVESAAMPGGLDMDRVRRQGLPFIDPQLAVAALQRAMDDDETVLAVAEVDWSRFAPVFTSARPRPLLDEIPEVAAQAREETPAAAPVAAQLSEAELVTLVREQVASVLGHSGADAVDPRRAFRDIGFDSLTAVELRNRLNAATGLRLPTTVVFDHPNVHAVARHLRAELTQDTATPVATVVVAAEDEPIALVGMACRFPGGVNSPEELWELLRAGGDVISDFPADRGWDLDGLYDPDPDKPGTSYTRHGGFLAAAGDFDPVFFGISPREALTMDPQQRLLLETAWEAFERAGIDPESQRGERAGVFVGTGHQGYGANAEVPEALQGQMVTGGSVSVTSGRIAYTFGLEGPAVSVDTACSSSLV
;
A
#
# COMPACT_ATOMS: atom_id res chain seq x y z
N LEU A 1 29.41 5.90 -8.24
CA LEU A 1 28.05 5.33 -8.33
C LEU A 1 28.01 3.95 -7.68
N ALA A 2 26.99 3.66 -6.88
CA ALA A 2 26.81 2.38 -6.17
C ALA A 2 26.16 1.30 -7.07
N GLU A 3 26.67 1.14 -8.30
CA GLU A 3 26.11 0.23 -9.32
C GLU A 3 26.69 -1.18 -9.28
N ARG A 4 27.66 -1.42 -8.38
CA ARG A 4 28.20 -2.77 -8.20
C ARG A 4 27.09 -3.68 -7.64
N PRO A 5 27.08 -4.97 -8.01
CA PRO A 5 26.20 -5.94 -7.38
C PRO A 5 26.33 -5.89 -5.85
N ASP A 6 25.20 -6.03 -5.15
CA ASP A 6 25.22 -6.19 -3.71
C ASP A 6 25.91 -7.52 -3.33
N PRO A 7 26.75 -7.58 -2.27
CA PRO A 7 27.45 -8.80 -1.90
C PRO A 7 26.53 -9.95 -1.46
N ALA A 8 25.39 -9.64 -0.85
CA ALA A 8 24.42 -10.64 -0.37
C ALA A 8 23.32 -10.90 -1.40
N HIS A 9 22.99 -9.90 -2.21
CA HIS A 9 21.92 -9.92 -3.21
C HIS A 9 22.43 -9.52 -4.61
N PRO A 10 23.20 -10.38 -5.30
CA PRO A 10 23.92 -10.02 -6.53
C PRO A 10 23.02 -9.63 -7.71
N GLY A 11 21.73 -9.95 -7.67
CA GLY A 11 20.71 -9.50 -8.62
C GLY A 11 20.29 -8.04 -8.44
N LEU A 12 20.69 -7.40 -7.34
CA LEU A 12 20.48 -5.98 -7.06
C LEU A 12 21.80 -5.20 -7.14
N THR A 13 21.72 -3.91 -7.46
CA THR A 13 22.86 -3.02 -7.22
C THR A 13 22.90 -2.62 -5.74
N ALA A 14 24.10 -2.39 -5.20
CA ALA A 14 24.29 -1.94 -3.84
C ALA A 14 23.48 -0.66 -3.55
N GLY A 15 23.40 0.28 -4.51
CA GLY A 15 22.60 1.49 -4.39
C GLY A 15 21.10 1.22 -4.23
N LEU A 16 20.55 0.29 -5.01
CA LEU A 16 19.14 -0.07 -4.93
C LEU A 16 18.83 -0.79 -3.61
N ALA A 17 19.63 -1.79 -3.23
CA ALA A 17 19.46 -2.53 -1.99
C ALA A 17 19.56 -1.62 -0.75
N LEU A 18 20.58 -0.76 -0.70
CA LEU A 18 20.76 0.19 0.41
C LEU A 18 19.63 1.24 0.48
N THR A 19 19.09 1.66 -0.67
CA THR A 19 17.95 2.61 -0.67
C THR A 19 16.69 1.95 -0.11
N THR A 20 16.43 0.69 -0.45
CA THR A 20 15.32 -0.09 0.11
C THR A 20 15.46 -0.23 1.63
N VAL A 21 16.62 -0.69 2.11
CA VAL A 21 16.86 -0.88 3.55
C VAL A 21 16.84 0.45 4.31
N LEU A 22 17.38 1.52 3.74
CA LEU A 22 17.31 2.84 4.35
C LEU A 22 15.84 3.27 4.51
N THR A 23 15.01 3.11 3.49
CA THR A 23 13.59 3.46 3.55
C THR A 23 12.88 2.71 4.68
N GLN A 24 13.12 1.40 4.80
CA GLN A 24 12.58 0.56 5.87
C GLN A 24 13.03 1.06 7.25
N ALA A 25 14.32 1.35 7.41
CA ALA A 25 14.86 1.87 8.66
C ALA A 25 14.29 3.25 9.03
N LEU A 26 14.06 4.14 8.05
CA LEU A 26 13.43 5.44 8.27
C LEU A 26 11.96 5.29 8.69
N HIS A 27 11.24 4.35 8.08
CA HIS A 27 9.87 4.00 8.48
C HIS A 27 9.82 3.48 9.92
N ASP A 28 10.65 2.49 10.26
CA ASP A 28 10.72 1.91 11.60
C ASP A 28 11.07 2.95 12.67
N ALA A 29 11.96 3.89 12.33
CA ALA A 29 12.39 4.97 13.21
C ALA A 29 11.39 6.14 13.29
N ARG A 30 10.27 6.10 12.55
CA ARG A 30 9.30 7.19 12.41
C ARG A 30 9.97 8.52 12.04
N TRP A 31 10.91 8.43 11.12
CA TRP A 31 11.71 9.56 10.68
C TRP A 31 10.85 10.60 9.95
N THR A 32 11.18 11.88 10.09
CA THR A 32 10.41 12.99 9.51
C THR A 32 11.26 13.96 8.69
N VAL A 33 12.59 13.76 8.62
CA VAL A 33 13.45 14.59 7.76
C VAL A 33 13.39 14.07 6.33
N PRO A 34 13.25 14.94 5.32
CA PRO A 34 13.10 14.52 3.92
C PRO A 34 14.24 13.63 3.40
N LEU A 35 13.87 12.48 2.84
CA LEU A 35 14.73 11.58 2.08
C LEU A 35 14.83 12.06 0.63
N TRP A 36 16.04 12.40 0.21
CA TRP A 36 16.37 12.70 -1.18
C TRP A 36 17.24 11.60 -1.78
N CYS A 37 16.81 10.99 -2.88
CA CYS A 37 17.63 10.01 -3.59
C CYS A 37 18.37 10.67 -4.75
N LEU A 38 19.68 10.52 -4.76
CA LEU A 38 20.57 11.13 -5.75
C LEU A 38 21.07 10.09 -6.74
N THR A 39 21.02 10.41 -8.02
CA THR A 39 21.53 9.58 -9.11
C THR A 39 22.44 10.38 -10.03
N GLN A 40 23.13 9.70 -10.96
CA GLN A 40 23.79 10.36 -12.09
C GLN A 40 23.52 9.61 -13.38
N GLY A 41 23.14 10.33 -14.44
CA GLY A 41 22.86 9.75 -15.76
C GLY A 41 21.76 8.68 -15.75
N ALA A 42 20.83 8.77 -14.78
CA ALA A 42 19.67 7.88 -14.67
C ALA A 42 18.52 8.29 -15.60
N THR A 43 18.50 9.56 -16.00
CA THR A 43 17.43 10.15 -16.81
C THR A 43 17.99 10.76 -18.08
N SER A 44 17.25 10.64 -19.19
CA SER A 44 17.52 11.45 -20.37
C SER A 44 16.96 12.85 -20.13
N ALA A 45 17.80 13.85 -20.37
CA ALA A 45 17.42 15.26 -20.32
C ALA A 45 17.81 15.92 -21.64
N ALA A 46 16.98 16.86 -22.11
CA ALA A 46 17.22 17.58 -23.35
C ALA A 46 18.63 18.21 -23.34
N GLY A 47 19.47 17.81 -24.30
CA GLY A 47 20.83 18.34 -24.48
C GLY A 47 21.98 17.49 -23.91
N ASP A 48 21.71 16.45 -23.11
CA ASP A 48 22.76 15.63 -22.46
C ASP A 48 22.90 14.21 -23.05
N GLY A 49 22.09 13.92 -24.08
CA GLY A 49 22.00 12.60 -24.71
C GLY A 49 21.17 11.62 -23.89
N GLU A 50 21.39 10.33 -24.13
CA GLU A 50 20.66 9.23 -23.52
C GLU A 50 21.25 8.83 -22.16
N PRO A 51 20.49 8.10 -21.30
CA PRO A 51 20.96 7.66 -19.99
C PRO A 51 22.21 6.78 -20.11
N ARG A 52 23.23 7.12 -19.33
CA ARG A 52 24.49 6.38 -19.28
C ARG A 52 24.49 5.27 -18.23
N HIS A 53 23.62 5.38 -17.23
CA HIS A 53 23.56 4.49 -16.07
C HIS A 53 22.14 3.97 -15.81
N PRO A 54 21.61 3.05 -16.64
CA PRO A 54 20.27 2.49 -16.46
C PRO A 54 20.01 1.87 -15.08
N ALA A 55 21.05 1.32 -14.44
CA ALA A 55 21.00 0.82 -13.07
C ALA A 55 20.54 1.87 -12.05
N GLN A 56 20.85 3.16 -12.27
CA GLN A 56 20.38 4.26 -11.42
C GLN A 56 18.89 4.56 -11.63
N ALA A 57 18.34 4.31 -12.82
CA ALA A 57 16.92 4.51 -13.08
C ALA A 57 16.03 3.57 -12.24
N ALA A 58 16.57 2.44 -11.79
CA ALA A 58 15.87 1.57 -10.84
C ALA A 58 15.59 2.29 -9.50
N VAL A 59 16.52 3.14 -9.03
CA VAL A 59 16.32 3.98 -7.83
C VAL A 59 15.20 4.99 -8.06
N TRP A 60 15.05 5.52 -9.28
CA TRP A 60 13.92 6.39 -9.62
C TRP A 60 12.58 5.67 -9.56
N GLY A 61 12.52 4.44 -10.08
CA GLY A 61 11.34 3.59 -9.97
C GLY A 61 10.95 3.34 -8.51
N LEU A 62 11.92 2.97 -7.67
CA LEU A 62 11.74 2.81 -6.22
C LEU A 62 11.29 4.10 -5.55
N GLY A 63 11.96 5.23 -5.78
CA GLY A 63 11.64 6.51 -5.14
C GLY A 63 10.23 7.02 -5.44
N ARG A 64 9.70 6.75 -6.65
CA ARG A 64 8.30 7.05 -6.97
C ARG A 64 7.30 6.28 -6.11
N VAL A 65 7.68 5.07 -5.67
CA VAL A 65 6.89 4.25 -4.74
C VAL A 65 7.13 4.67 -3.29
N ILE A 66 8.35 5.05 -2.91
CA ILE A 66 8.62 5.65 -1.58
C ILE A 66 7.73 6.88 -1.38
N GLY A 67 7.67 7.78 -2.37
CA GLY A 67 6.80 8.96 -2.29
C GLY A 67 5.30 8.66 -2.35
N LEU A 68 4.88 7.41 -2.60
CA LEU A 68 3.49 6.95 -2.53
C LEU A 68 3.17 6.34 -1.16
N GLU A 69 4.07 5.50 -0.64
CA GLU A 69 3.87 4.73 0.60
C GLU A 69 4.31 5.50 1.86
N HIS A 70 5.30 6.37 1.71
CA HIS A 70 5.92 7.13 2.81
C HIS A 70 6.00 8.64 2.51
N PRO A 71 4.86 9.32 2.25
CA PRO A 71 4.85 10.75 1.97
C PRO A 71 5.39 11.61 3.12
N GLU A 72 5.39 11.12 4.36
CA GLU A 72 5.79 11.82 5.57
C GLU A 72 7.28 12.18 5.63
N PHE A 73 8.14 11.41 4.96
CA PHE A 73 9.58 11.69 4.87
C PHE A 73 10.07 11.77 3.43
N TRP A 74 9.18 11.86 2.44
CA TRP A 74 9.60 11.96 1.04
C TRP A 74 10.12 13.35 0.69
N GLY A 75 11.38 13.45 0.25
CA GLY A 75 11.99 14.67 -0.27
C GLY A 75 11.95 14.77 -1.79
N GLY A 76 12.47 13.75 -2.49
CA GLY A 76 12.46 13.72 -3.95
C GLY A 76 13.60 12.94 -4.60
N LEU A 77 13.62 12.97 -5.92
CA LEU A 77 14.62 12.37 -6.81
C LEU A 77 15.41 13.48 -7.51
N VAL A 78 16.74 13.38 -7.51
CA VAL A 78 17.61 14.33 -8.22
C VAL A 78 18.66 13.58 -9.03
N ASP A 79 18.67 13.78 -10.34
CA ASP A 79 19.72 13.27 -11.23
C ASP A 79 20.76 14.35 -11.51
N LEU A 80 21.98 14.12 -11.05
CA LEU A 80 23.11 15.04 -11.13
C LEU A 80 23.94 14.80 -12.41
N PRO A 81 24.67 15.81 -12.92
CA PRO A 81 25.57 15.61 -14.06
C PRO A 81 26.74 14.70 -13.68
N THR A 82 27.37 14.05 -14.66
CA THR A 82 28.58 13.24 -14.42
C THR A 82 29.77 14.11 -14.01
N ASP A 83 29.90 15.28 -14.65
CA ASP A 83 30.91 16.27 -14.32
C ASP A 83 30.33 17.25 -13.30
N HIS A 84 30.74 17.12 -12.04
CA HIS A 84 30.31 18.03 -10.98
C HIS A 84 31.23 19.25 -10.92
N ASP A 85 30.64 20.44 -11.03
CA ASP A 85 31.30 21.72 -10.79
C ASP A 85 30.60 22.49 -9.65
N GLU A 86 31.22 23.57 -9.19
CA GLU A 86 30.66 24.43 -8.13
C GLU A 86 29.25 24.94 -8.48
N ARG A 87 28.99 25.18 -9.78
CA ARG A 87 27.70 25.65 -10.26
C ARG A 87 26.61 24.59 -10.11
N SER A 88 26.90 23.34 -10.45
CA SER A 88 25.98 22.21 -10.30
C SER A 88 25.74 21.89 -8.82
N ALA A 89 26.75 22.04 -7.96
CA ALA A 89 26.59 21.91 -6.51
C ALA A 89 25.68 22.99 -5.92
N ALA A 90 25.86 24.27 -6.33
CA ALA A 90 24.98 25.36 -5.90
C ALA A 90 23.53 25.13 -6.36
N THR A 91 23.34 24.74 -7.62
CA THR A 91 22.01 24.42 -8.16
C THR A 91 21.34 23.27 -7.40
N PHE A 92 22.12 22.25 -7.01
CA PHE A 92 21.61 21.16 -6.19
C PHE A 92 21.21 21.62 -4.78
N CYS A 93 22.02 22.47 -4.13
CA CYS A 93 21.65 23.08 -2.86
C CYS A 93 20.35 23.91 -3.00
N ASP A 94 20.15 24.62 -4.10
CA ASP A 94 18.91 25.36 -4.38
C ASP A 94 17.71 24.43 -4.53
N VAL A 95 17.88 23.24 -5.13
CA VAL A 95 16.82 22.20 -5.18
C VAL A 95 16.47 21.71 -3.78
N LEU A 96 17.47 21.41 -2.94
CA LEU A 96 17.23 20.94 -1.58
C LEU A 96 16.65 22.02 -0.64
N ALA A 97 17.05 23.28 -0.84
CA ALA A 97 16.58 24.42 -0.06
C ALA A 97 15.27 25.02 -0.61
N GLY A 98 14.89 24.66 -1.84
CA GLY A 98 13.74 25.19 -2.53
C GLY A 98 12.43 24.86 -1.83
N GLY A 99 11.47 25.78 -1.90
CA GLY A 99 10.07 25.53 -1.54
C GLY A 99 9.26 25.32 -2.82
N GLY A 100 8.41 24.29 -2.86
CA GLY A 100 7.57 23.99 -4.00
C GLY A 100 7.09 22.54 -3.99
N ASP A 101 6.28 22.20 -4.99
CA ASP A 101 5.62 20.88 -5.11
C ASP A 101 6.41 19.89 -5.97
N GLU A 102 7.56 20.31 -6.51
CA GLU A 102 8.40 19.52 -7.40
C GLU A 102 9.31 18.54 -6.65
N ASP A 103 9.28 17.27 -7.04
CA ASP A 103 10.02 16.19 -6.38
C ASP A 103 10.89 15.35 -7.32
N GLN A 104 10.98 15.73 -8.60
CA GLN A 104 11.66 14.95 -9.64
C GLN A 104 12.49 15.87 -10.56
N TRP A 105 13.76 15.98 -10.24
CA TRP A 105 14.68 16.97 -10.79
C TRP A 105 15.83 16.34 -11.58
N ALA A 106 16.27 17.03 -12.63
CA ALA A 106 17.56 16.77 -13.28
C ALA A 106 18.36 18.08 -13.31
N VAL A 107 19.59 18.05 -12.79
CA VAL A 107 20.51 19.20 -12.78
C VAL A 107 21.44 19.07 -13.98
N ARG A 108 21.47 20.07 -14.88
CA ARG A 108 22.30 20.07 -16.10
C ARG A 108 22.85 21.46 -16.39
N GLY A 109 24.17 21.59 -16.57
CA GLY A 109 24.80 22.85 -17.01
C GLY A 109 24.46 24.08 -16.15
N GLY A 110 24.18 23.88 -14.86
CA GLY A 110 23.70 24.93 -13.95
C GLY A 110 22.27 25.43 -14.23
N THR A 111 21.42 24.55 -14.74
CA THR A 111 19.96 24.71 -14.86
C THR A 111 19.28 23.48 -14.25
N THR A 112 18.03 23.66 -13.82
CA THR A 112 17.17 22.58 -13.34
C THR A 112 16.12 22.26 -14.39
N LEU A 113 15.91 20.97 -14.61
CA LEU A 113 14.82 20.41 -15.40
C LEU A 113 13.92 19.61 -14.46
N VAL A 114 12.62 19.63 -14.73
CA VAL A 114 11.62 18.87 -13.96
C VAL A 114 10.95 17.85 -14.87
N ARG A 115 10.51 16.74 -14.28
CA ARG A 115 9.88 15.66 -15.04
C ARG A 115 8.39 15.92 -15.24
N ARG A 116 7.91 15.73 -16.47
CA ARG A 116 6.51 15.85 -16.86
C ARG A 116 6.08 14.68 -17.72
N LEU A 117 4.81 14.29 -17.59
CA LEU A 117 4.16 13.35 -18.48
C LEU A 117 3.34 14.13 -19.50
N THR A 118 3.59 13.88 -20.78
CA THR A 118 2.91 14.53 -21.89
C THR A 118 2.23 13.50 -22.78
N ARG A 119 1.20 13.91 -23.52
CA ARG A 119 0.58 13.05 -24.53
C ARG A 119 1.58 12.85 -25.68
N ALA A 120 1.83 11.60 -26.06
CA ALA A 120 2.43 11.29 -27.35
C ALA A 120 1.46 11.71 -28.45
N LEU A 121 1.55 12.96 -28.89
CA LEU A 121 0.65 13.49 -29.90
C LEU A 121 0.92 12.78 -31.22
N PRO A 122 -0.12 12.29 -31.92
CA PRO A 122 0.03 11.93 -33.30
C PRO A 122 0.22 13.24 -34.08
N ASP A 123 1.45 13.62 -34.40
CA ASP A 123 1.75 14.84 -35.16
C ASP A 123 1.21 14.83 -36.61
N GLY A 124 0.26 13.95 -36.95
CA GLY A 124 -0.14 13.68 -38.33
C GLY A 124 1.01 13.16 -39.19
N ARG A 125 2.17 12.87 -38.58
CA ARG A 125 3.35 12.35 -39.25
C ARG A 125 3.05 10.94 -39.75
N PRO A 126 3.37 10.63 -41.02
CA PRO A 126 3.30 9.26 -41.50
C PRO A 126 4.22 8.37 -40.66
N ALA A 127 3.87 7.09 -40.55
CA ALA A 127 4.73 6.09 -39.91
C ALA A 127 6.15 6.18 -40.48
N ARG A 128 7.17 6.11 -39.60
CA ARG A 128 8.57 6.20 -40.02
C ARG A 128 8.97 5.00 -40.87
N ARG A 129 8.39 3.84 -40.59
CA ARG A 129 8.58 2.58 -41.30
C ARG A 129 7.32 1.71 -41.22
N ALA A 130 7.28 0.67 -42.05
CA ALA A 130 6.35 -0.44 -41.87
C ALA A 130 7.14 -1.62 -41.28
N TRP A 131 7.16 -1.70 -39.96
CA TRP A 131 7.94 -2.72 -39.27
C TRP A 131 7.32 -4.11 -39.46
N ARG A 132 8.17 -5.08 -39.80
CA ARG A 132 7.82 -6.50 -39.89
C ARG A 132 8.95 -7.35 -39.31
N PRO A 133 8.64 -8.41 -38.54
CA PRO A 133 9.65 -9.34 -38.08
C PRO A 133 10.24 -10.13 -39.27
N ARG A 134 11.47 -10.60 -39.11
CA ARG A 134 12.16 -11.46 -40.07
C ARG A 134 12.79 -12.65 -39.34
N GLY A 135 12.86 -13.82 -39.97
CA GLY A 135 13.49 -14.99 -39.37
C GLY A 135 12.87 -15.40 -38.02
N THR A 136 13.72 -15.68 -37.02
CA THR A 136 13.28 -16.12 -35.69
C THR A 136 13.01 -14.94 -34.75
N VAL A 137 11.84 -14.94 -34.10
CA VAL A 137 11.51 -14.04 -32.99
C VAL A 137 11.50 -14.82 -31.68
N LEU A 138 12.30 -14.39 -30.71
CA LEU A 138 12.36 -14.97 -29.36
C LEU A 138 11.43 -14.19 -28.42
N LEU A 139 10.48 -14.89 -27.82
CA LEU A 139 9.50 -14.36 -26.87
C LEU A 139 9.78 -14.93 -25.48
N THR A 140 10.16 -14.09 -24.53
CA THR A 140 10.44 -14.52 -23.15
C THR A 140 9.33 -14.09 -22.22
N GLY A 141 8.92 -14.93 -21.26
CA GLY A 141 7.79 -14.63 -20.36
C GLY A 141 6.41 -14.69 -21.02
N ALA A 142 6.38 -15.08 -22.30
CA ALA A 142 5.17 -15.22 -23.11
C ALA A 142 4.41 -16.54 -22.85
N THR A 143 4.79 -17.32 -21.84
CA THR A 143 3.96 -18.43 -21.35
C THR A 143 2.81 -17.93 -20.46
N GLY A 144 2.79 -16.63 -20.12
CA GLY A 144 1.71 -15.96 -19.38
C GLY A 144 0.60 -15.39 -20.27
N ALA A 145 -0.31 -14.63 -19.67
CA ALA A 145 -1.58 -14.20 -20.28
C ALA A 145 -1.44 -13.37 -21.58
N VAL A 146 -0.35 -12.60 -21.71
CA VAL A 146 -0.12 -11.69 -22.84
C VAL A 146 0.52 -12.40 -24.04
N GLY A 147 1.26 -13.48 -23.80
CA GLY A 147 2.08 -14.13 -24.82
C GLY A 147 1.31 -14.65 -26.04
N PRO A 148 0.14 -15.30 -25.90
CA PRO A 148 -0.66 -15.73 -27.04
C PRO A 148 -1.08 -14.57 -27.96
N TYR A 149 -1.34 -13.38 -27.42
CA TYR A 149 -1.69 -12.20 -28.23
C TYR A 149 -0.49 -11.70 -29.04
N ILE A 150 0.69 -11.66 -28.41
CA ILE A 150 1.93 -11.25 -29.09
C ILE A 150 2.35 -12.27 -30.14
N ALA A 151 2.22 -13.57 -29.86
CA ALA A 151 2.54 -14.62 -30.81
C ALA A 151 1.66 -14.54 -32.07
N ARG A 152 0.33 -14.34 -31.91
CA ARG A 152 -0.60 -14.13 -33.03
C ARG A 152 -0.29 -12.86 -33.82
N TRP A 153 0.03 -11.77 -33.11
CA TRP A 153 0.44 -10.52 -33.76
C TRP A 153 1.69 -10.70 -34.62
N LEU A 154 2.73 -11.35 -34.09
CA LEU A 154 3.97 -11.60 -34.82
C LEU A 154 3.77 -12.53 -36.01
N ALA A 155 2.97 -13.58 -35.86
CA ALA A 155 2.58 -14.46 -36.97
C ALA A 155 1.87 -13.65 -38.07
N ALA A 156 0.87 -12.83 -37.71
CA ALA A 156 0.17 -11.96 -38.65
C ALA A 156 1.08 -10.89 -39.29
N ALA A 157 2.11 -10.43 -38.57
CA ALA A 157 3.11 -9.49 -39.09
C ALA A 157 4.10 -10.15 -40.06
N GLY A 158 4.17 -11.49 -40.10
CA GLY A 158 4.97 -12.28 -41.03
C GLY A 158 6.15 -13.01 -40.41
N ALA A 159 6.13 -13.29 -39.10
CA ALA A 159 7.20 -14.06 -38.47
C ALA A 159 7.25 -15.50 -39.01
N GLU A 160 8.45 -15.96 -39.38
CA GLU A 160 8.67 -17.31 -39.92
C GLU A 160 8.74 -18.35 -38.79
N HIS A 161 9.42 -17.98 -37.70
CA HIS A 161 9.65 -18.84 -36.55
C HIS A 161 9.52 -18.06 -35.24
N LEU A 162 8.70 -18.57 -34.32
CA LEU A 162 8.50 -18.04 -32.98
C LEU A 162 9.04 -19.04 -31.97
N VAL A 163 9.91 -18.58 -31.08
CA VAL A 163 10.44 -19.37 -29.96
C VAL A 163 9.94 -18.75 -28.66
N LEU A 164 9.09 -19.45 -27.93
CA LEU A 164 8.57 -19.02 -26.63
C LEU A 164 9.41 -19.66 -25.53
N ALA A 165 10.25 -18.85 -24.90
CA ALA A 165 11.16 -19.27 -23.84
C ALA A 165 10.56 -19.00 -22.45
N GLY A 166 10.53 -20.03 -21.62
CA GLY A 166 10.15 -19.92 -20.21
C GLY A 166 10.45 -21.20 -19.45
N ARG A 167 10.44 -21.14 -18.12
CA ARG A 167 10.83 -22.26 -17.24
C ARG A 167 10.04 -23.55 -17.47
N ARG A 168 8.75 -23.45 -17.82
CA ARG A 168 7.87 -24.61 -18.05
C ARG A 168 8.00 -25.23 -19.45
N GLY A 169 8.65 -24.56 -20.40
CA GLY A 169 8.73 -25.03 -21.78
C GLY A 169 7.34 -25.30 -22.38
N ALA A 170 7.15 -26.48 -22.99
CA ALA A 170 5.88 -26.87 -23.62
C ALA A 170 4.79 -27.30 -22.62
N ASP A 171 5.10 -27.40 -21.32
CA ASP A 171 4.16 -27.75 -20.26
C ASP A 171 3.34 -26.52 -19.80
N VAL A 172 2.65 -25.90 -20.77
CA VAL A 172 1.83 -24.70 -20.57
C VAL A 172 0.42 -24.99 -21.12
N PRO A 173 -0.65 -24.74 -20.35
CA PRO A 173 -2.01 -24.90 -20.86
C PRO A 173 -2.25 -24.08 -22.12
N GLY A 174 -2.86 -24.68 -23.15
CA GLY A 174 -3.13 -24.01 -24.43
C GLY A 174 -1.95 -24.01 -25.43
N ALA A 175 -0.80 -24.58 -25.07
CA ALA A 175 0.39 -24.57 -25.93
C ALA A 175 0.17 -25.36 -27.24
N ALA A 176 -0.45 -26.55 -27.16
CA ALA A 176 -0.69 -27.40 -28.33
C ALA A 176 -1.68 -26.75 -29.31
N GLU A 177 -2.72 -26.12 -28.78
CA GLU A 177 -3.73 -25.39 -29.55
C GLU A 177 -3.10 -24.20 -30.28
N LEU A 178 -2.28 -23.40 -29.59
CA LEU A 178 -1.60 -22.26 -30.21
C LEU A 178 -0.58 -22.70 -31.28
N ILE A 179 0.14 -23.81 -31.06
CA ILE A 179 1.05 -24.36 -32.07
C ILE A 179 0.29 -24.76 -33.33
N ALA A 180 -0.84 -25.46 -33.18
CA ALA A 180 -1.66 -25.88 -34.30
C ALA A 180 -2.24 -24.66 -35.05
N GLU A 181 -2.78 -23.69 -34.31
CA GLU A 181 -3.33 -22.44 -34.86
C GLU A 181 -2.29 -21.68 -35.71
N LEU A 182 -1.08 -21.47 -35.18
CA LEU A 182 -0.05 -20.71 -35.90
C LEU A 182 0.55 -21.51 -37.06
N ALA A 183 0.61 -22.84 -36.96
CA ALA A 183 1.05 -23.69 -38.07
C ALA A 183 0.12 -23.59 -39.29
N GLU A 184 -1.21 -23.42 -39.09
CA GLU A 184 -2.16 -23.18 -40.19
C GLU A 184 -1.89 -21.84 -40.91
N SER A 185 -1.35 -20.86 -40.19
CA SER A 185 -0.95 -19.56 -40.77
C SER A 185 0.44 -19.58 -41.42
N GLY A 186 1.16 -20.71 -41.36
CA GLY A 186 2.50 -20.87 -41.92
C GLY A 186 3.64 -20.42 -40.99
N THR A 187 3.35 -20.04 -39.75
CA THR A 187 4.35 -19.66 -38.75
C THR A 187 4.69 -20.85 -37.87
N ARG A 188 5.98 -21.21 -37.79
CA ARG A 188 6.45 -22.25 -36.87
C ARG A 188 6.48 -21.69 -35.44
N LEU A 189 5.83 -22.36 -34.50
CA LEU A 189 5.90 -22.05 -33.07
C LEU A 189 6.59 -23.17 -32.29
N GLU A 190 7.58 -22.83 -31.47
CA GLU A 190 8.28 -23.76 -30.58
C GLU A 190 8.30 -23.21 -29.15
N TYR A 191 7.95 -24.04 -28.16
CA TYR A 191 8.15 -23.74 -26.75
C TYR A 191 9.48 -24.33 -26.29
N THR A 192 10.27 -23.55 -25.56
CA THR A 192 11.57 -23.99 -25.03
C THR A 192 11.68 -23.72 -23.53
N GLY A 193 12.11 -24.74 -22.79
CA GLY A 193 12.53 -24.60 -21.40
C GLY A 193 13.81 -23.76 -21.32
N CYS A 194 13.71 -22.55 -20.80
CA CYS A 194 14.85 -21.66 -20.62
C CYS A 194 14.54 -20.65 -19.50
N ASP A 195 15.43 -20.56 -18.52
CA ASP A 195 15.40 -19.47 -17.55
C ASP A 195 16.25 -18.32 -18.07
N VAL A 196 15.63 -17.17 -18.31
CA VAL A 196 16.31 -16.00 -18.89
C VAL A 196 17.19 -15.28 -17.88
N THR A 197 17.02 -15.57 -16.59
CA THR A 197 17.90 -15.10 -15.53
C THR A 197 19.23 -15.87 -15.48
N ASP A 198 19.29 -17.06 -16.09
CA ASP A 198 20.53 -17.81 -16.26
C ASP A 198 21.17 -17.48 -17.61
N ARG A 199 22.27 -16.71 -17.56
CA ARG A 199 23.05 -16.35 -18.75
C ARG A 199 23.48 -17.56 -19.57
N THR A 200 23.86 -18.67 -18.91
CA THR A 200 24.34 -19.88 -19.57
C THR A 200 23.21 -20.54 -20.35
N ALA A 201 22.02 -20.65 -19.73
CA ALA A 201 20.84 -21.19 -20.38
C ALA A 201 20.42 -20.36 -21.62
N VAL A 202 20.51 -19.03 -21.54
CA VAL A 202 20.25 -18.15 -22.70
C VAL A 202 21.29 -18.36 -23.80
N ALA A 203 22.58 -18.46 -23.45
CA ALA A 203 23.65 -18.68 -24.42
C ALA A 203 23.50 -20.04 -25.15
N GLU A 204 23.14 -21.09 -24.43
CA GLU A 204 22.86 -22.42 -24.99
C GLU A 204 21.65 -22.38 -25.94
N LEU A 205 20.58 -21.67 -25.57
CA LEU A 205 19.42 -21.45 -26.42
C LEU A 205 19.80 -20.75 -27.73
N VAL A 206 20.56 -19.67 -27.66
CA VAL A 206 21.03 -18.91 -28.84
C VAL A 206 21.89 -19.79 -29.73
N ALA A 207 22.90 -20.47 -29.17
CA ALA A 207 23.79 -21.35 -29.91
C ALA A 207 23.05 -22.49 -30.62
N ARG A 208 22.02 -23.05 -29.98
CA ARG A 208 21.16 -24.08 -30.57
C ARG A 208 20.39 -23.55 -31.79
N LEU A 209 19.82 -22.36 -31.69
CA LEU A 209 19.05 -21.73 -32.77
C LEU A 209 19.95 -21.33 -33.95
N ASP A 210 21.16 -20.86 -33.67
CA ASP A 210 22.17 -20.56 -34.70
C ASP A 210 22.62 -21.83 -35.42
N ALA A 211 22.92 -22.91 -34.67
CA ALA A 211 23.30 -24.19 -35.25
C ALA A 211 22.19 -24.82 -36.10
N ALA A 212 20.92 -24.53 -35.79
CA ALA A 212 19.76 -24.94 -36.59
C ALA A 212 19.54 -24.07 -37.85
N GLY A 213 20.35 -23.02 -38.06
CA GLY A 213 20.22 -22.10 -39.18
C GLY A 213 19.05 -21.13 -39.05
N THR A 214 18.52 -20.94 -37.83
CA THR A 214 17.37 -20.08 -37.53
C THR A 214 17.75 -19.01 -36.50
N PRO A 215 18.73 -18.13 -36.79
CA PRO A 215 19.24 -17.16 -35.83
C PRO A 215 18.15 -16.19 -35.36
N VAL A 216 18.23 -15.78 -34.10
CA VAL A 216 17.28 -14.81 -33.52
C VAL A 216 17.52 -13.43 -34.12
N ARG A 217 16.47 -12.82 -34.69
CA ARG A 217 16.52 -11.48 -35.30
C ARG A 217 15.69 -10.45 -34.54
N ALA A 218 14.71 -10.88 -33.76
CA ALA A 218 13.96 -9.99 -32.90
C ALA A 218 13.66 -10.67 -31.56
N VAL A 219 13.54 -9.85 -30.51
CA VAL A 219 13.23 -10.31 -29.16
C VAL A 219 12.05 -9.51 -28.62
N VAL A 220 11.10 -10.21 -28.00
CA VAL A 220 10.09 -9.59 -27.14
C VAL A 220 10.28 -10.11 -25.73
N HIS A 221 10.75 -9.24 -24.85
CA HIS A 221 11.02 -9.55 -23.45
C HIS A 221 9.83 -9.15 -22.58
N ALA A 222 8.97 -10.12 -22.27
CA ALA A 222 7.80 -9.99 -21.40
C ALA A 222 7.89 -10.84 -20.12
N ALA A 223 9.11 -11.23 -19.71
CA ALA A 223 9.30 -11.90 -18.43
C ALA A 223 8.98 -10.92 -17.29
N ALA A 224 8.27 -11.42 -16.28
CA ALA A 224 7.94 -10.68 -15.08
C ALA A 224 7.61 -11.65 -13.95
N LEU A 225 8.06 -11.29 -12.76
CA LEU A 225 7.47 -11.72 -11.49
C LEU A 225 6.81 -10.46 -10.91
N ILE A 226 5.55 -10.57 -10.50
CA ILE A 226 4.81 -9.46 -9.88
C ILE A 226 4.46 -9.91 -8.47
N GLN A 227 4.89 -9.13 -7.49
CA GLN A 227 4.54 -9.31 -6.09
C GLN A 227 3.96 -7.99 -5.59
N ILE A 228 2.87 -8.09 -4.83
CA ILE A 228 2.19 -6.96 -4.21
C ILE A 228 2.52 -7.02 -2.73
N ALA A 229 3.39 -6.11 -2.30
CA ALA A 229 3.80 -5.97 -0.91
C ALA A 229 4.30 -4.56 -0.65
N SER A 230 4.00 -4.03 0.54
CA SER A 230 4.52 -2.74 0.96
C SER A 230 6.05 -2.77 1.01
N LEU A 231 6.69 -1.61 0.86
CA LEU A 231 8.14 -1.48 1.02
C LEU A 231 8.59 -1.89 2.43
N ALA A 232 7.78 -1.63 3.45
CA ALA A 232 8.07 -2.03 4.82
C ALA A 232 8.12 -3.55 5.00
N ASP A 233 7.24 -4.28 4.31
CA ASP A 233 7.09 -5.74 4.47
C ASP A 233 7.89 -6.57 3.45
N THR A 234 8.48 -5.93 2.43
CA THR A 234 9.22 -6.64 1.36
C THR A 234 10.66 -6.95 1.80
N SER A 235 11.03 -8.23 1.86
CA SER A 235 12.44 -8.60 2.10
C SER A 235 13.33 -8.31 0.89
N LEU A 236 14.64 -8.12 1.09
CA LEU A 236 15.58 -7.93 -0.02
C LEU A 236 15.65 -9.13 -0.98
N THR A 237 15.43 -10.35 -0.50
CA THR A 237 15.36 -11.54 -1.36
C THR A 237 14.17 -11.48 -2.30
N GLU A 238 12.97 -11.15 -1.79
CA GLU A 238 11.78 -10.99 -2.63
C GLU A 238 11.93 -9.82 -3.60
N PHE A 239 12.53 -8.73 -3.13
CA PHE A 239 12.84 -7.57 -3.96
C PHE A 239 13.79 -7.95 -5.11
N GLU A 240 14.85 -8.70 -4.81
CA GLU A 240 15.80 -9.24 -5.77
C GLU A 240 15.10 -10.13 -6.81
N ASP A 241 14.28 -11.08 -6.37
CA ASP A 241 13.57 -12.00 -7.27
C ASP A 241 12.71 -11.24 -8.31
N VAL A 242 11.98 -10.20 -7.86
CA VAL A 242 11.13 -9.37 -8.74
C VAL A 242 11.97 -8.55 -9.71
N VAL A 243 13.03 -7.89 -9.24
CA VAL A 243 13.91 -7.08 -10.09
C VAL A 243 14.64 -7.96 -11.10
N HIS A 244 15.22 -9.06 -10.62
CA HIS A 244 16.07 -9.95 -11.41
C HIS A 244 15.28 -10.62 -12.55
N ALA A 245 14.02 -11.01 -12.30
CA ALA A 245 13.15 -11.62 -13.31
C ALA A 245 12.96 -10.78 -14.59
N LYS A 246 13.04 -9.45 -14.48
CA LYS A 246 12.96 -8.51 -15.62
C LYS A 246 14.33 -8.04 -16.09
N VAL A 247 15.17 -7.59 -15.15
CA VAL A 247 16.41 -6.89 -15.48
C VAL A 247 17.44 -7.83 -16.08
N ALA A 248 17.68 -8.99 -15.46
CA ALA A 248 18.72 -9.90 -15.90
C ALA A 248 18.45 -10.47 -17.29
N GLY A 249 17.20 -10.85 -17.56
CA GLY A 249 16.79 -11.35 -18.87
C GLY A 249 17.01 -10.31 -19.97
N ALA A 250 16.60 -9.06 -19.76
CA ALA A 250 16.83 -7.98 -20.74
C ALA A 250 18.33 -7.76 -21.02
N VAL A 251 19.17 -7.77 -19.99
CA VAL A 251 20.63 -7.60 -20.12
C VAL A 251 21.25 -8.79 -20.88
N HIS A 252 20.93 -10.03 -20.49
CA HIS A 252 21.45 -11.23 -21.15
C HIS A 252 21.07 -11.28 -22.64
N LEU A 253 19.82 -10.97 -22.96
CA LEU A 253 19.33 -10.97 -24.34
C LEU A 253 20.05 -9.92 -25.19
N ALA A 254 20.22 -8.70 -24.68
CA ALA A 254 20.91 -7.64 -25.42
C ALA A 254 22.41 -7.92 -25.63
N GLU A 255 23.08 -8.53 -24.64
CA GLU A 255 24.51 -8.84 -24.74
C GLU A 255 24.81 -10.07 -25.61
N LEU A 256 23.95 -11.08 -25.57
CA LEU A 256 24.14 -12.33 -26.33
C LEU A 256 23.61 -12.24 -27.77
N LEU A 257 22.79 -11.24 -28.09
CA LEU A 257 22.20 -11.02 -29.41
C LEU A 257 22.51 -9.60 -29.92
N PRO A 258 23.75 -9.31 -30.36
CA PRO A 258 24.15 -7.97 -30.78
C PRO A 258 23.48 -7.49 -32.08
N ASP A 259 23.06 -8.41 -32.95
CA ASP A 259 22.59 -8.12 -34.32
C ASP A 259 21.06 -8.14 -34.46
N LEU A 260 20.32 -7.68 -33.45
CA LEU A 260 18.85 -7.65 -33.49
C LEU A 260 18.29 -6.55 -34.40
N ASP A 261 17.24 -6.88 -35.14
CA ASP A 261 16.38 -5.94 -35.86
C ASP A 261 15.42 -5.20 -34.91
N ALA A 262 15.08 -5.82 -33.77
CA ALA A 262 14.25 -5.24 -32.72
C ALA A 262 14.46 -5.94 -31.36
N LEU A 263 14.54 -5.16 -30.29
CA LEU A 263 14.40 -5.62 -28.91
C LEU A 263 13.24 -4.88 -28.25
N VAL A 264 12.12 -5.56 -28.03
CA VAL A 264 10.94 -4.97 -27.39
C VAL A 264 10.91 -5.37 -25.92
N LEU A 265 10.98 -4.38 -25.03
CA LEU A 265 10.92 -4.56 -23.59
C LEU A 265 9.50 -4.23 -23.10
N PHE A 266 8.85 -5.19 -22.44
CA PHE A 266 7.56 -4.96 -21.80
C PHE A 266 7.79 -4.40 -20.40
N SER A 267 7.69 -3.08 -20.32
CA SER A 267 7.72 -2.29 -19.09
C SER A 267 6.30 -2.08 -18.54
N SER A 268 6.15 -1.26 -17.51
CA SER A 268 4.87 -0.94 -16.87
C SER A 268 4.78 0.53 -16.47
N ILE A 269 3.56 1.08 -16.50
CA ILE A 269 3.25 2.40 -15.92
C ILE A 269 3.66 2.53 -14.44
N ALA A 270 3.78 1.42 -13.70
CA ALA A 270 4.34 1.42 -12.35
C ALA A 270 5.78 1.97 -12.32
N GLY A 271 6.59 1.68 -13.35
CA GLY A 271 7.91 2.27 -13.54
C GLY A 271 7.85 3.76 -13.90
N VAL A 272 6.75 4.25 -14.49
CA VAL A 272 6.61 5.63 -14.95
C VAL A 272 6.19 6.57 -13.82
N TRP A 273 5.09 6.29 -13.11
CA TRP A 273 4.56 7.20 -12.09
C TRP A 273 4.47 6.58 -10.68
N GLY A 274 4.87 5.32 -10.53
CA GLY A 274 4.81 4.58 -9.28
C GLY A 274 3.46 3.88 -9.07
N SER A 275 3.47 2.76 -8.35
CA SER A 275 2.27 2.13 -7.82
C SER A 275 2.58 1.70 -6.40
N GLY A 276 1.69 1.99 -5.45
CA GLY A 276 1.84 1.48 -4.08
C GLY A 276 1.90 -0.03 -4.09
N ASP A 277 2.63 -0.59 -3.13
CA ASP A 277 2.90 -2.01 -2.93
C ASP A 277 3.67 -2.68 -4.09
N HIS A 278 4.31 -1.88 -4.96
CA HIS A 278 5.01 -2.37 -6.17
C HIS A 278 6.44 -1.83 -6.27
N GLY A 279 7.13 -1.61 -5.15
CA GLY A 279 8.48 -1.01 -5.10
C GLY A 279 9.50 -1.68 -6.03
N ALA A 280 9.67 -3.00 -5.89
CA ALA A 280 10.60 -3.78 -6.72
C ALA A 280 10.20 -3.80 -8.20
N TYR A 281 8.90 -3.93 -8.48
CA TYR A 281 8.38 -3.94 -9.84
C TYR A 281 8.57 -2.58 -10.54
N ALA A 282 8.29 -1.47 -9.84
CA ALA A 282 8.53 -0.12 -10.35
C ALA A 282 10.01 0.12 -10.64
N ALA A 283 10.91 -0.31 -9.74
CA ALA A 283 12.36 -0.24 -9.95
C ALA A 283 12.80 -1.01 -11.21
N ALA A 284 12.34 -2.24 -11.38
CA ALA A 284 12.67 -3.07 -12.53
C ALA A 284 12.21 -2.47 -13.87
N ASN A 285 10.99 -1.92 -13.91
CA ASN A 285 10.45 -1.32 -15.13
C ASN A 285 11.11 0.03 -15.47
N ALA A 286 11.42 0.85 -14.46
CA ALA A 286 12.19 2.08 -14.68
C ALA A 286 13.60 1.80 -15.22
N PHE A 287 14.23 0.70 -14.79
CA PHE A 287 15.46 0.20 -15.42
C PHE A 287 15.25 -0.14 -16.90
N LEU A 288 14.21 -0.90 -17.25
CA LEU A 288 13.96 -1.31 -18.65
C LEU A 288 13.77 -0.10 -19.57
N ASP A 289 13.06 0.92 -19.11
CA ASP A 289 12.84 2.15 -19.87
C ASP A 289 14.17 2.86 -20.15
N ALA A 290 14.99 3.09 -19.13
CA ALA A 290 16.32 3.70 -19.29
C ALA A 290 17.29 2.81 -20.07
N TYR A 291 17.14 1.49 -19.97
CA TYR A 291 17.97 0.52 -20.71
C TYR A 291 17.66 0.52 -22.20
N ALA A 292 16.38 0.67 -22.60
CA ALA A 292 16.02 0.85 -24.00
C ALA A 292 16.63 2.12 -24.60
N GLU A 293 16.60 3.24 -23.86
CA GLU A 293 17.28 4.47 -24.28
C GLU A 293 18.79 4.24 -24.39
N HIS A 294 19.43 3.66 -23.37
CA HIS A 294 20.86 3.34 -23.39
C HIS A 294 21.29 2.45 -24.57
N LEU A 295 20.46 1.48 -24.93
CA LEU A 295 20.71 0.58 -26.06
C LEU A 295 20.60 1.32 -27.41
N ARG A 296 19.68 2.27 -27.54
CA ARG A 296 19.48 3.04 -28.79
C ARG A 296 20.71 3.85 -29.18
N GLY A 297 21.38 4.53 -28.27
CA GLY A 297 22.57 5.31 -28.59
C GLY A 297 23.82 4.48 -28.78
N ARG A 298 23.73 3.18 -28.47
CA ARG A 298 24.71 2.17 -28.87
C ARG A 298 24.37 1.52 -30.22
N GLY A 299 23.26 1.92 -30.84
CA GLY A 299 22.81 1.45 -32.15
C GLY A 299 21.89 0.22 -32.10
N THR A 300 21.55 -0.30 -30.93
CA THR A 300 20.61 -1.42 -30.80
C THR A 300 19.17 -0.89 -30.91
N PRO A 301 18.32 -1.44 -31.80
CA PRO A 301 16.94 -0.99 -31.98
C PRO A 301 16.02 -1.47 -30.85
N ALA A 302 16.16 -0.85 -29.68
CA ALA A 302 15.36 -1.17 -28.50
C ALA A 302 14.12 -0.29 -28.37
N THR A 303 13.01 -0.88 -27.94
CA THR A 303 11.73 -0.19 -27.67
C THR A 303 11.20 -0.67 -26.33
N SER A 304 11.07 0.21 -25.34
CA SER A 304 10.37 -0.07 -24.10
C SER A 304 8.95 0.48 -24.16
N ILE A 305 7.97 -0.34 -23.80
CA ILE A 305 6.59 0.13 -23.66
C ILE A 305 6.13 -0.08 -22.22
N ALA A 306 5.85 1.02 -21.54
CA ALA A 306 5.29 1.03 -20.20
C ALA A 306 3.77 0.79 -20.26
N TRP A 307 3.38 -0.47 -20.14
CA TRP A 307 1.98 -0.88 -20.28
C TRP A 307 1.14 -0.58 -19.04
N GLY A 308 -0.08 -0.10 -19.27
CA GLY A 308 -1.21 -0.28 -18.36
C GLY A 308 -1.67 -1.74 -18.33
N ILE A 309 -2.70 -2.04 -17.56
CA ILE A 309 -3.13 -3.42 -17.32
C ILE A 309 -3.94 -3.93 -18.51
N TRP A 310 -3.59 -5.10 -19.06
CA TRP A 310 -4.31 -5.72 -20.18
C TRP A 310 -5.49 -6.56 -19.69
N ASN A 311 -6.65 -6.43 -20.32
CA ASN A 311 -7.84 -7.23 -20.01
C ASN A 311 -7.73 -8.65 -20.59
N THR A 312 -6.95 -9.52 -19.93
CA THR A 312 -6.72 -10.92 -20.37
C THR A 312 -7.47 -11.92 -19.48
N PRO A 313 -7.88 -13.09 -20.00
CA PRO A 313 -8.63 -14.10 -19.21
C PRO A 313 -7.89 -14.57 -17.95
N ASN A 314 -6.59 -14.90 -18.06
CA ASN A 314 -5.81 -15.42 -16.92
C ASN A 314 -5.54 -14.36 -15.84
N LEU A 315 -5.66 -13.07 -16.17
CA LEU A 315 -5.59 -12.00 -15.19
C LEU A 315 -6.81 -12.05 -14.26
N VAL A 316 -8.00 -12.36 -14.79
CA VAL A 316 -9.22 -12.56 -13.98
C VAL A 316 -9.06 -13.77 -13.05
N GLU A 317 -8.48 -14.85 -13.56
CA GLU A 317 -8.18 -16.05 -12.76
C GLU A 317 -7.12 -15.77 -11.67
N SER A 318 -6.07 -15.00 -11.99
CA SER A 318 -5.02 -14.63 -11.02
C SER A 318 -5.53 -13.64 -9.96
N ALA A 319 -6.45 -12.74 -10.33
CA ALA A 319 -7.12 -11.82 -9.42
C ALA A 319 -8.08 -12.53 -8.46
N ALA A 320 -8.62 -13.69 -8.85
CA ALA A 320 -9.54 -14.48 -8.02
C ALA A 320 -8.84 -15.30 -6.92
N MET A 321 -7.50 -15.32 -6.88
CA MET A 321 -6.71 -16.01 -5.86
C MET A 321 -6.46 -15.11 -4.64
N PRO A 322 -6.28 -15.67 -3.42
CA PRO A 322 -5.89 -14.90 -2.24
C PRO A 322 -4.59 -14.12 -2.50
N GLY A 323 -4.61 -12.80 -2.28
CA GLY A 323 -3.47 -11.91 -2.60
C GLY A 323 -3.41 -11.42 -4.05
N GLY A 324 -4.41 -11.73 -4.87
CA GLY A 324 -4.54 -11.20 -6.24
C GLY A 324 -4.93 -9.71 -6.29
N LEU A 325 -4.76 -9.10 -7.46
CA LEU A 325 -5.16 -7.71 -7.72
C LEU A 325 -6.68 -7.52 -7.56
N ASP A 326 -7.10 -6.56 -6.72
CA ASP A 326 -8.50 -6.12 -6.67
C ASP A 326 -8.84 -5.28 -7.91
N MET A 327 -9.44 -5.94 -8.89
CA MET A 327 -9.71 -5.36 -10.20
C MET A 327 -10.75 -4.24 -10.16
N ASP A 328 -11.72 -4.32 -9.24
CA ASP A 328 -12.74 -3.28 -9.11
C ASP A 328 -12.16 -2.05 -8.41
N ARG A 329 -11.26 -2.23 -7.45
CA ARG A 329 -10.52 -1.13 -6.84
C ARG A 329 -9.67 -0.37 -7.87
N VAL A 330 -8.89 -1.08 -8.70
CA VAL A 330 -8.03 -0.43 -9.71
C VAL A 330 -8.86 0.37 -10.73
N ARG A 331 -10.00 -0.18 -11.17
CA ARG A 331 -10.94 0.54 -12.05
C ARG A 331 -11.57 1.76 -11.38
N ARG A 332 -11.97 1.65 -10.11
CA ARG A 332 -12.51 2.77 -9.32
C ARG A 332 -11.48 3.90 -9.15
N GLN A 333 -10.20 3.56 -9.08
CA GLN A 333 -9.09 4.53 -9.03
C GLN A 333 -8.75 5.17 -10.39
N GLY A 334 -9.50 4.88 -11.45
CA GLY A 334 -9.33 5.52 -12.76
C GLY A 334 -8.32 4.83 -13.68
N LEU A 335 -7.95 3.58 -13.42
CA LEU A 335 -7.11 2.76 -14.29
C LEU A 335 -7.91 1.60 -14.92
N PRO A 336 -8.72 1.86 -15.95
CA PRO A 336 -9.36 0.79 -16.73
C PRO A 336 -8.33 -0.13 -17.41
N PHE A 337 -8.79 -1.33 -17.78
CA PHE A 337 -7.92 -2.32 -18.43
C PHE A 337 -8.03 -2.20 -19.95
N ILE A 338 -6.87 -2.25 -20.60
CA ILE A 338 -6.73 -2.09 -22.03
C ILE A 338 -7.25 -3.35 -22.72
N ASP A 339 -8.05 -3.17 -23.76
CA ASP A 339 -8.40 -4.27 -24.67
C ASP A 339 -7.12 -4.84 -25.34
N PRO A 340 -6.86 -6.15 -25.27
CA PRO A 340 -5.65 -6.75 -25.83
C PRO A 340 -5.44 -6.48 -27.33
N GLN A 341 -6.51 -6.34 -28.12
CA GLN A 341 -6.39 -6.00 -29.55
C GLN A 341 -5.93 -4.56 -29.74
N LEU A 342 -6.44 -3.63 -28.93
CA LEU A 342 -5.98 -2.24 -28.92
C LEU A 342 -4.52 -2.14 -28.47
N ALA A 343 -4.14 -2.93 -27.46
CA ALA A 343 -2.76 -2.95 -26.98
C ALA A 343 -1.79 -3.48 -28.05
N VAL A 344 -2.16 -4.55 -28.77
CA VAL A 344 -1.39 -5.05 -29.93
C VAL A 344 -1.31 -4.01 -31.05
N ALA A 345 -2.40 -3.29 -31.34
CA ALA A 345 -2.38 -2.22 -32.34
C ALA A 345 -1.46 -1.05 -31.92
N ALA A 346 -1.45 -0.69 -30.64
CA ALA A 346 -0.55 0.31 -30.09
C ALA A 346 0.92 -0.15 -30.15
N LEU A 347 1.19 -1.44 -29.90
CA LEU A 347 2.51 -2.04 -30.08
C LEU A 347 2.98 -1.93 -31.54
N GLN A 348 2.15 -2.34 -32.51
CA GLN A 348 2.49 -2.20 -33.94
C GLN A 348 2.83 -0.75 -34.30
N ARG A 349 2.01 0.21 -33.81
CA ARG A 349 2.24 1.62 -34.06
C ARG A 349 3.55 2.12 -33.45
N ALA A 350 3.88 1.74 -32.22
CA ALA A 350 5.14 2.10 -31.59
C ALA A 350 6.35 1.58 -32.40
N MET A 351 6.23 0.37 -32.97
CA MET A 351 7.25 -0.21 -33.84
C MET A 351 7.38 0.54 -35.18
N ASP A 352 6.25 0.91 -35.79
CA ASP A 352 6.18 1.66 -37.06
C ASP A 352 6.67 3.10 -36.94
N ASP A 353 6.39 3.75 -35.81
CA ASP A 353 6.84 5.10 -35.49
C ASP A 353 8.30 5.15 -34.96
N ASP A 354 8.91 3.98 -34.78
CA ASP A 354 10.28 3.79 -34.26
C ASP A 354 10.49 4.52 -32.91
N GLU A 355 9.53 4.35 -32.00
CA GLU A 355 9.60 4.90 -30.66
C GLU A 355 10.68 4.19 -29.82
N THR A 356 11.22 4.91 -28.82
CA THR A 356 12.20 4.35 -27.88
C THR A 356 11.55 3.98 -26.56
N VAL A 357 10.83 4.93 -25.93
CA VAL A 357 10.07 4.70 -24.69
C VAL A 357 8.70 5.35 -24.82
N LEU A 358 7.63 4.59 -24.57
CA LEU A 358 6.26 5.09 -24.58
C LEU A 358 5.45 4.46 -23.46
N ALA A 359 4.62 5.26 -22.78
CA ALA A 359 3.59 4.74 -21.89
C ALA A 359 2.27 4.53 -22.66
N VAL A 360 1.70 3.33 -22.57
CA VAL A 360 0.41 3.00 -23.18
C VAL A 360 -0.52 2.50 -22.09
N ALA A 361 -1.43 3.37 -21.67
CA ALA A 361 -2.43 3.06 -20.66
C ALA A 361 -3.75 3.74 -20.98
N GLU A 362 -4.83 3.06 -20.62
CA GLU A 362 -6.15 3.66 -20.56
C GLU A 362 -6.32 4.27 -19.17
N VAL A 363 -6.65 5.57 -19.11
CA VAL A 363 -6.71 6.34 -17.86
C VAL A 363 -7.92 7.24 -17.88
N ASP A 364 -8.75 7.12 -16.85
CA ASP A 364 -9.77 8.12 -16.53
C ASP A 364 -9.13 9.18 -15.64
N TRP A 365 -8.60 10.24 -16.26
CA TRP A 365 -7.88 11.31 -15.56
C TRP A 365 -8.71 12.01 -14.49
N SER A 366 -10.05 12.08 -14.67
CA SER A 366 -10.95 12.68 -13.68
C SER A 366 -11.01 11.90 -12.36
N ARG A 367 -10.71 10.61 -12.40
CA ARG A 367 -10.63 9.74 -11.21
C ARG A 367 -9.20 9.54 -10.75
N PHE A 368 -8.29 9.36 -11.70
CA PHE A 368 -6.91 9.01 -11.41
C PHE A 368 -6.14 10.19 -10.79
N ALA A 369 -6.22 11.39 -11.36
CA ALA A 369 -5.41 12.52 -10.88
C ALA A 369 -5.71 12.91 -9.42
N PRO A 370 -6.98 13.01 -8.97
CA PRO A 370 -7.30 13.29 -7.57
C PRO A 370 -6.80 12.21 -6.61
N VAL A 371 -6.94 10.92 -6.97
CA VAL A 371 -6.44 9.81 -6.15
C VAL A 371 -4.92 9.83 -6.05
N PHE A 372 -4.25 10.01 -7.20
CA PHE A 372 -2.79 10.00 -7.33
C PHE A 372 -2.11 11.16 -6.57
N THR A 373 -2.78 12.30 -6.44
CA THR A 373 -2.30 13.51 -5.75
C THR A 373 -2.87 13.66 -4.33
N SER A 374 -3.66 12.69 -3.84
CA SER A 374 -4.40 12.82 -2.58
C SER A 374 -3.53 12.93 -1.33
N ALA A 375 -2.35 12.31 -1.33
CA ALA A 375 -1.43 12.34 -0.19
C ALA A 375 -0.48 13.55 -0.23
N ARG A 376 -0.13 14.02 -1.44
CA ARG A 376 0.77 15.15 -1.68
C ARG A 376 0.64 15.66 -3.12
N PRO A 377 1.02 16.92 -3.40
CA PRO A 377 1.17 17.42 -4.76
C PRO A 377 2.12 16.55 -5.60
N ARG A 378 1.74 16.29 -6.87
CA ARG A 378 2.56 15.53 -7.82
C ARG A 378 2.46 16.15 -9.22
N PRO A 379 3.25 17.20 -9.51
CA PRO A 379 3.19 17.97 -10.76
C PRO A 379 3.47 17.20 -12.06
N LEU A 380 3.83 15.91 -11.96
CA LEU A 380 4.09 15.03 -13.09
C LEU A 380 2.96 15.05 -14.13
N LEU A 381 1.70 15.17 -13.68
CA LEU A 381 0.52 15.08 -14.55
C LEU A 381 0.03 16.44 -15.07
N ASP A 382 0.65 17.55 -14.65
CA ASP A 382 0.14 18.90 -14.91
C ASP A 382 0.10 19.28 -16.40
N GLU A 383 0.93 18.63 -17.23
CA GLU A 383 0.97 18.83 -18.67
C GLU A 383 0.05 17.88 -19.46
N ILE A 384 -0.68 17.00 -18.78
CA ILE A 384 -1.75 16.22 -19.41
C ILE A 384 -2.93 17.16 -19.69
N PRO A 385 -3.37 17.32 -20.95
CA PRO A 385 -4.41 18.29 -21.31
C PRO A 385 -5.72 18.13 -20.50
N GLU A 386 -6.13 16.90 -20.25
CA GLU A 386 -7.34 16.58 -19.49
C GLU A 386 -7.23 17.01 -18.01
N VAL A 387 -6.06 16.82 -17.40
CA VAL A 387 -5.78 17.23 -16.01
C VAL A 387 -5.67 18.76 -15.93
N ALA A 388 -4.96 19.37 -16.88
CA ALA A 388 -4.81 20.82 -16.95
C ALA A 388 -6.16 21.54 -17.17
N ALA A 389 -7.07 20.94 -17.94
CA ALA A 389 -8.42 21.46 -18.13
C ALA A 389 -9.23 21.38 -16.82
N GLN A 390 -9.15 20.26 -16.11
CA GLN A 390 -9.79 20.08 -14.80
C GLN A 390 -9.30 21.11 -13.79
N ALA A 391 -7.99 21.32 -13.65
CA ALA A 391 -7.46 22.34 -12.73
C ALA A 391 -7.96 23.76 -13.03
N ARG A 392 -8.22 24.09 -14.31
CA ARG A 392 -8.78 25.38 -14.74
C ARG A 392 -10.28 25.50 -14.46
N GLU A 393 -11.03 24.40 -14.57
CA GLU A 393 -12.45 24.33 -14.22
C GLU A 393 -12.68 24.27 -12.70
N GLU A 394 -11.78 23.59 -11.98
CA GLU A 394 -11.63 23.53 -10.52
C GLU A 394 -10.95 24.77 -9.93
N THR A 395 -10.85 25.86 -10.70
CA THR A 395 -10.67 27.19 -10.14
C THR A 395 -12.02 27.92 -9.93
N PRO A 396 -12.98 27.43 -9.11
CA PRO A 396 -13.93 28.33 -8.48
C PRO A 396 -13.25 28.96 -7.27
N ALA A 397 -13.50 30.26 -7.10
CA ALA A 397 -13.18 31.03 -5.90
C ALA A 397 -13.91 30.47 -4.66
N ALA A 398 -13.50 29.30 -4.15
CA ALA A 398 -14.16 28.62 -3.03
C ALA A 398 -13.61 29.02 -1.65
N ALA A 399 -12.40 29.57 -1.60
CA ALA A 399 -11.79 30.06 -0.36
C ALA A 399 -12.53 31.23 0.34
N PRO A 400 -13.38 32.08 -0.29
CA PRO A 400 -14.12 33.10 0.44
C PRO A 400 -15.54 32.69 0.85
N VAL A 401 -16.12 31.60 0.33
CA VAL A 401 -17.54 31.25 0.55
C VAL A 401 -17.71 30.25 1.70
N ALA A 402 -16.81 29.28 1.87
CA ALA A 402 -16.92 28.26 2.93
C ALA A 402 -16.84 28.86 4.34
N ALA A 403 -16.05 29.91 4.54
CA ALA A 403 -15.94 30.64 5.82
C ALA A 403 -17.22 31.38 6.24
N GLN A 404 -18.22 31.50 5.34
CA GLN A 404 -19.50 32.17 5.60
C GLN A 404 -20.68 31.20 5.79
N LEU A 405 -20.45 29.88 5.66
CA LEU A 405 -21.50 28.87 5.78
C LEU A 405 -21.95 28.72 7.24
N SER A 406 -23.26 28.73 7.45
CA SER A 406 -23.87 28.35 8.72
C SER A 406 -23.70 26.84 8.97
N GLU A 407 -23.82 26.43 10.24
CA GLU A 407 -23.76 25.01 10.62
C GLU A 407 -24.83 24.16 9.90
N ALA A 408 -25.99 24.74 9.60
CA ALA A 408 -27.03 24.07 8.83
C ALA A 408 -26.61 23.82 7.37
N GLU A 409 -25.89 24.75 6.74
CA GLU A 409 -25.35 24.59 5.39
C GLU A 409 -24.19 23.59 5.36
N LEU A 410 -23.35 23.57 6.39
CA LEU A 410 -22.29 22.56 6.56
C LEU A 410 -22.87 21.15 6.77
N VAL A 411 -23.96 21.01 7.54
CA VAL A 411 -24.66 19.72 7.66
C VAL A 411 -25.20 19.26 6.31
N THR A 412 -25.80 20.15 5.52
CA THR A 412 -26.27 19.81 4.15
C THR A 412 -25.10 19.36 3.27
N LEU A 413 -23.99 20.10 3.27
CA LEU A 413 -22.78 19.77 2.52
C LEU A 413 -22.25 18.38 2.90
N VAL A 414 -22.09 18.09 4.19
CA VAL A 414 -21.58 16.80 4.65
C VAL A 414 -22.55 15.68 4.26
N ARG A 415 -23.88 15.88 4.31
CA ARG A 415 -24.87 14.89 3.87
C ARG A 415 -24.79 14.60 2.37
N GLU A 416 -24.57 15.63 1.55
CA GLU A 416 -24.40 15.46 0.10
C GLU A 416 -23.15 14.64 -0.22
N GLN A 417 -22.03 14.92 0.46
CA GLN A 417 -20.80 14.15 0.27
C GLN A 417 -20.95 12.70 0.76
N VAL A 418 -21.58 12.48 1.92
CA VAL A 418 -21.88 11.15 2.46
C VAL A 418 -22.79 10.36 1.52
N ALA A 419 -23.85 10.99 1.01
CA ALA A 419 -24.76 10.36 0.06
C ALA A 419 -24.03 9.95 -1.22
N SER A 420 -23.12 10.79 -1.72
CA SER A 420 -22.36 10.47 -2.91
C SER A 420 -21.33 9.35 -2.72
N VAL A 421 -20.67 9.27 -1.55
CA VAL A 421 -19.72 8.19 -1.22
C VAL A 421 -20.45 6.86 -1.08
N LEU A 422 -21.65 6.85 -0.49
CA LEU A 422 -22.47 5.65 -0.31
C LEU A 422 -23.35 5.29 -1.53
N GLY A 423 -23.28 6.07 -2.62
CA GLY A 423 -24.06 5.83 -3.83
C GLY A 423 -25.58 6.09 -3.69
N HIS A 424 -25.98 6.90 -2.72
CA HIS A 424 -27.37 7.33 -2.54
C HIS A 424 -27.73 8.47 -3.51
N SER A 425 -29.00 8.53 -3.91
CA SER A 425 -29.50 9.50 -4.89
C SER A 425 -29.69 10.93 -4.35
N GLY A 426 -29.46 11.18 -3.06
CA GLY A 426 -29.53 12.51 -2.46
C GLY A 426 -29.29 12.56 -0.95
N ALA A 427 -29.04 13.76 -0.43
CA ALA A 427 -28.72 14.04 0.98
C ALA A 427 -29.83 13.62 1.97
N ASP A 428 -31.09 13.59 1.52
CA ASP A 428 -32.25 13.20 2.33
C ASP A 428 -32.25 11.72 2.72
N ALA A 429 -31.51 10.88 1.99
CA ALA A 429 -31.35 9.46 2.31
C ALA A 429 -30.40 9.20 3.50
N VAL A 430 -29.64 10.21 3.93
CA VAL A 430 -28.67 10.12 5.02
C VAL A 430 -29.25 10.76 6.29
N ASP A 431 -29.45 9.97 7.34
CA ASP A 431 -29.80 10.49 8.68
C ASP A 431 -28.57 11.13 9.32
N PRO A 432 -28.56 12.45 9.59
CA PRO A 432 -27.38 13.16 10.08
C PRO A 432 -27.03 12.87 11.55
N ARG A 433 -27.85 12.09 12.28
CA ARG A 433 -27.56 11.67 13.66
C ARG A 433 -27.03 10.24 13.75
N ARG A 434 -27.15 9.45 12.68
CA ARG A 434 -26.71 8.06 12.66
C ARG A 434 -25.20 7.96 12.52
N ALA A 435 -24.59 6.99 13.20
CA ALA A 435 -23.15 6.82 13.15
C ALA A 435 -22.70 6.36 11.75
N PHE A 436 -21.55 6.84 11.28
CA PHE A 436 -21.02 6.47 9.96
C PHE A 436 -20.86 4.96 9.78
N ARG A 437 -20.41 4.24 10.82
CA ARG A 437 -20.29 2.77 10.81
C ARG A 437 -21.61 2.05 10.56
N ASP A 438 -22.71 2.59 11.07
CA ASP A 438 -24.04 1.97 10.95
C ASP A 438 -24.68 2.19 9.58
N ILE A 439 -24.10 3.05 8.75
CA ILE A 439 -24.56 3.37 7.39
C ILE A 439 -23.57 2.91 6.30
N GLY A 440 -22.60 2.05 6.67
CA GLY A 440 -21.73 1.38 5.71
C GLY A 440 -20.40 2.08 5.44
N PHE A 441 -19.92 2.95 6.34
CA PHE A 441 -18.55 3.45 6.28
C PHE A 441 -17.54 2.43 6.80
N ASP A 442 -16.46 2.27 6.04
CA ASP A 442 -15.27 1.49 6.29
C ASP A 442 -14.00 2.38 6.17
N SER A 443 -12.82 1.78 6.32
CA SER A 443 -11.53 2.50 6.27
C SER A 443 -11.25 3.19 4.93
N LEU A 444 -11.90 2.79 3.83
CA LEU A 444 -11.64 3.35 2.49
C LEU A 444 -12.64 4.48 2.15
N THR A 445 -13.92 4.27 2.46
CA THR A 445 -14.98 5.29 2.30
C THR A 445 -14.78 6.47 3.24
N ALA A 446 -14.17 6.27 4.41
CA ALA A 446 -13.74 7.33 5.31
C ALA A 446 -12.71 8.28 4.67
N VAL A 447 -11.75 7.72 3.94
CA VAL A 447 -10.72 8.48 3.21
C VAL A 447 -11.33 9.24 2.03
N GLU A 448 -12.27 8.61 1.31
CA GLU A 448 -12.98 9.26 0.20
C GLU A 448 -13.84 10.45 0.66
N LEU A 449 -14.59 10.29 1.77
CA LEU A 449 -15.37 11.38 2.34
C LEU A 449 -14.47 12.54 2.78
N ARG A 450 -13.37 12.25 3.49
CA ARG A 450 -12.37 13.27 3.86
C ARG A 450 -11.87 14.04 2.62
N ASN A 451 -11.50 13.35 1.55
CA ASN A 451 -10.98 13.99 0.33
C ASN A 451 -11.99 14.96 -0.27
N ARG A 452 -13.25 14.53 -0.34
CA ARG A 452 -14.35 15.35 -0.86
C ARG A 452 -14.64 16.56 0.03
N LEU A 453 -14.55 16.40 1.35
CA LEU A 453 -14.70 17.51 2.30
C LEU A 453 -13.53 18.51 2.19
N ASN A 454 -12.29 18.04 2.05
CA ASN A 454 -11.13 18.91 1.80
C ASN A 454 -11.33 19.73 0.51
N ALA A 455 -11.78 19.08 -0.58
CA ALA A 455 -12.04 19.75 -1.85
C ALA A 455 -13.17 20.81 -1.75
N ALA A 456 -14.25 20.50 -1.02
CA ALA A 456 -15.38 21.40 -0.88
C ALA A 456 -15.13 22.57 0.08
N THR A 457 -14.24 22.41 1.07
CA THR A 457 -14.03 23.40 2.14
C THR A 457 -12.69 24.12 2.05
N GLY A 458 -11.72 23.59 1.28
CA GLY A 458 -10.34 24.08 1.24
C GLY A 458 -9.51 23.73 2.49
N LEU A 459 -10.06 22.93 3.42
CA LEU A 459 -9.38 22.51 4.64
C LEU A 459 -8.44 21.32 4.39
N ARG A 460 -7.51 21.10 5.34
CA ARG A 460 -6.63 19.92 5.40
C ARG A 460 -7.04 19.03 6.57
N LEU A 461 -8.07 18.22 6.38
CA LEU A 461 -8.58 17.32 7.42
C LEU A 461 -7.72 16.04 7.53
N PRO A 462 -7.50 15.52 8.76
CA PRO A 462 -6.78 14.27 8.97
C PRO A 462 -7.53 13.05 8.42
N THR A 463 -6.80 11.96 8.13
CA THR A 463 -7.37 10.65 7.70
C THR A 463 -8.39 10.09 8.69
N THR A 464 -8.27 10.48 9.95
CA THR A 464 -9.11 10.01 11.06
C THR A 464 -10.40 10.80 11.21
N VAL A 465 -10.64 11.88 10.46
CA VAL A 465 -11.79 12.80 10.68
C VAL A 465 -13.16 12.12 10.77
N VAL A 466 -13.38 11.04 10.03
CA VAL A 466 -14.64 10.26 10.04
C VAL A 466 -14.74 9.32 11.25
N PHE A 467 -13.59 8.94 11.81
CA PHE A 467 -13.48 8.13 13.04
C PHE A 467 -13.52 9.00 14.29
N ASP A 468 -12.88 10.16 14.24
CA ASP A 468 -12.86 11.16 15.32
C ASP A 468 -14.22 11.84 15.49
N HIS A 469 -15.01 11.90 14.40
CA HIS A 469 -16.33 12.51 14.38
C HIS A 469 -17.38 11.52 13.87
N PRO A 470 -18.16 10.90 14.77
CA PRO A 470 -18.89 9.68 14.46
C PRO A 470 -20.12 9.86 13.55
N ASN A 471 -20.54 11.10 13.27
CA ASN A 471 -21.72 11.40 12.44
C ASN A 471 -21.61 12.75 11.73
N VAL A 472 -22.56 13.01 10.83
CA VAL A 472 -22.63 14.24 10.00
C VAL A 472 -22.60 15.52 10.83
N HIS A 473 -23.32 15.58 11.96
CA HIS A 473 -23.31 16.78 12.80
C HIS A 473 -21.95 17.03 13.44
N ALA A 474 -21.27 15.96 13.90
CA ALA A 474 -19.94 16.07 14.49
C ALA A 474 -18.91 16.59 13.47
N VAL A 475 -18.94 16.06 12.24
CA VAL A 475 -18.09 16.54 11.15
C VAL A 475 -18.42 17.99 10.78
N ALA A 476 -19.70 18.35 10.60
CA ALA A 476 -20.09 19.71 10.25
C ALA A 476 -19.65 20.74 11.32
N ARG A 477 -19.69 20.37 12.60
CA ARG A 477 -19.19 21.21 13.70
C ARG A 477 -17.67 21.35 13.68
N HIS A 478 -16.94 20.27 13.41
CA HIS A 478 -15.49 20.31 13.25
C HIS A 478 -15.08 21.19 12.07
N LEU A 479 -15.71 21.02 10.90
CA LEU A 479 -15.49 21.88 9.73
C LEU A 479 -15.73 23.35 10.06
N ARG A 480 -16.78 23.67 10.82
CA ARG A 480 -17.07 25.03 11.25
C ARG A 480 -15.98 25.60 12.16
N ALA A 481 -15.45 24.80 13.09
CA ALA A 481 -14.37 25.21 13.96
C ALA A 481 -13.09 25.52 13.16
N GLU A 482 -12.72 24.63 12.23
CA GLU A 482 -11.56 24.79 11.34
C GLU A 482 -11.71 25.98 10.38
N LEU A 483 -12.91 26.22 9.83
CA LEU A 483 -13.18 27.33 8.90
C LEU A 483 -13.25 28.71 9.58
N THR A 484 -13.45 28.76 10.91
CA THR A 484 -13.55 30.01 11.68
C THR A 484 -12.29 30.35 12.48
N GLN A 485 -11.32 29.43 12.53
CA GLN A 485 -10.00 29.67 13.08
C GLN A 485 -9.06 30.18 11.98
N ASP A 486 -8.59 31.42 12.11
CA ASP A 486 -7.48 31.94 11.31
C ASP A 486 -6.25 31.04 11.53
N THR A 487 -5.61 30.62 10.44
CA THR A 487 -4.54 29.63 10.38
C THR A 487 -3.40 29.91 11.37
N ALA A 488 -3.44 29.23 12.52
CA ALA A 488 -2.29 28.99 13.37
C ALA A 488 -2.34 27.52 13.83
N THR A 489 -1.57 26.67 13.15
CA THR A 489 -1.37 25.27 13.51
C THR A 489 -0.98 25.16 15.00
N PRO A 490 -1.73 24.43 15.84
CA PRO A 490 -1.23 24.08 17.16
C PRO A 490 -0.12 23.05 16.96
N VAL A 491 1.11 23.45 17.20
CA VAL A 491 2.20 22.50 17.42
C VAL A 491 1.80 21.69 18.67
N ALA A 492 1.60 20.38 18.50
CA ALA A 492 1.41 19.47 19.62
C ALA A 492 2.65 19.54 20.51
N THR A 493 2.57 20.31 21.59
CA THR A 493 3.54 20.27 22.67
C THR A 493 3.39 18.93 23.38
N VAL A 494 4.32 18.02 23.09
CA VAL A 494 4.62 16.90 23.96
C VAL A 494 5.08 17.52 25.28
N VAL A 495 4.21 17.49 26.29
CA VAL A 495 4.61 17.79 27.65
C VAL A 495 5.39 16.57 28.12
N VAL A 496 6.71 16.62 27.97
CA VAL A 496 7.60 15.72 28.70
C VAL A 496 7.46 16.14 30.16
N ALA A 497 6.66 15.40 30.93
CA ALA A 497 6.67 15.55 32.37
C ALA A 497 8.10 15.31 32.86
N ALA A 498 8.58 16.14 33.79
CA ALA A 498 9.89 15.93 34.40
C ALA A 498 9.92 14.55 35.07
N GLU A 499 11.07 13.86 35.05
CA GLU A 499 11.24 12.48 35.53
C GLU A 499 10.82 12.23 37.00
N ASP A 500 10.51 13.29 37.77
CA ASP A 500 10.17 13.26 39.20
C ASP A 500 8.83 13.96 39.56
N GLU A 501 7.85 14.04 38.64
CA GLU A 501 6.53 14.58 39.00
C GLU A 501 5.72 13.58 39.86
N PRO A 502 5.28 13.94 41.09
CA PRO A 502 4.57 13.02 41.96
C PRO A 502 3.17 12.67 41.41
N ILE A 503 2.90 11.38 41.24
CA ILE A 503 1.58 10.86 40.82
C ILE A 503 0.61 10.90 42.00
N ALA A 504 -0.55 11.53 41.81
CA ALA A 504 -1.66 11.49 42.76
C ALA A 504 -2.67 10.41 42.36
N LEU A 505 -2.93 9.46 43.26
CA LEU A 505 -4.04 8.51 43.13
C LEU A 505 -5.32 9.18 43.61
N VAL A 506 -6.15 9.65 42.67
CA VAL A 506 -7.39 10.41 42.96
C VAL A 506 -8.65 9.55 42.97
N GLY A 507 -8.59 8.32 42.46
CA GLY A 507 -9.68 7.35 42.48
C GLY A 507 -9.17 5.93 42.20
N MET A 508 -9.86 4.91 42.71
CA MET A 508 -9.53 3.49 42.52
C MET A 508 -10.81 2.66 42.56
N ALA A 509 -10.90 1.65 41.69
CA ALA A 509 -11.91 0.61 41.75
C ALA A 509 -11.23 -0.76 41.59
N CYS A 510 -11.82 -1.81 42.17
CA CYS A 510 -11.25 -3.15 42.06
C CYS A 510 -12.30 -4.26 42.22
N ARG A 511 -11.95 -5.44 41.71
CA ARG A 511 -12.71 -6.69 41.87
C ARG A 511 -11.77 -7.79 42.30
N PHE A 512 -12.04 -8.44 43.44
CA PHE A 512 -11.25 -9.57 43.95
C PHE A 512 -12.15 -10.72 44.44
N PRO A 513 -11.61 -11.96 44.51
CA PRO A 513 -12.33 -13.08 45.10
C PRO A 513 -12.82 -12.81 46.53
N GLY A 514 -13.84 -13.56 46.96
CA GLY A 514 -14.47 -13.34 48.28
C GLY A 514 -15.52 -12.24 48.31
N GLY A 515 -15.98 -11.77 47.14
CA GLY A 515 -17.04 -10.75 47.03
C GLY A 515 -16.55 -9.32 47.24
N VAL A 516 -15.24 -9.08 47.08
CA VAL A 516 -14.64 -7.75 47.21
C VAL A 516 -14.88 -6.95 45.92
N ASN A 517 -15.65 -5.88 46.02
CA ASN A 517 -16.01 -5.00 44.90
C ASN A 517 -15.52 -3.55 45.09
N SER A 518 -14.76 -3.29 46.16
CA SER A 518 -14.24 -1.95 46.45
C SER A 518 -12.87 -1.98 47.14
N PRO A 519 -12.08 -0.89 47.03
CA PRO A 519 -10.82 -0.76 47.77
C PRO A 519 -11.01 -0.85 49.28
N GLU A 520 -12.15 -0.37 49.80
CA GLU A 520 -12.49 -0.43 51.22
C GLU A 520 -12.67 -1.88 51.69
N GLU A 521 -13.43 -2.70 50.95
CA GLU A 521 -13.63 -4.12 51.25
C GLU A 521 -12.32 -4.91 51.12
N LEU A 522 -11.47 -4.57 50.14
CA LEU A 522 -10.14 -5.15 49.99
C LEU A 522 -9.29 -4.87 51.23
N TRP A 523 -9.31 -3.63 51.72
CA TRP A 523 -8.56 -3.24 52.90
C TRP A 523 -9.04 -3.98 54.16
N GLU A 524 -10.36 -4.14 54.32
CA GLU A 524 -10.93 -4.93 55.41
C GLU A 524 -10.49 -6.40 55.37
N LEU A 525 -10.52 -7.01 54.19
CA LEU A 525 -10.06 -8.39 53.98
C LEU A 525 -8.59 -8.56 54.36
N LEU A 526 -7.72 -7.68 53.87
CA LEU A 526 -6.28 -7.70 54.15
C LEU A 526 -6.01 -7.51 55.65
N ARG A 527 -6.69 -6.55 56.29
CA ARG A 527 -6.57 -6.28 57.72
C ARG A 527 -7.05 -7.46 58.58
N ALA A 528 -8.06 -8.19 58.13
CA ALA A 528 -8.58 -9.36 58.80
C ALA A 528 -7.74 -10.64 58.57
N GLY A 529 -6.81 -10.62 57.60
CA GLY A 529 -6.05 -11.81 57.19
C GLY A 529 -6.94 -12.91 56.60
N GLY A 530 -8.01 -12.52 55.89
CA GLY A 530 -8.99 -13.46 55.36
C GLY A 530 -8.47 -14.28 54.18
N ASP A 531 -8.86 -15.56 54.14
CA ASP A 531 -8.66 -16.46 53.00
C ASP A 531 -9.93 -16.49 52.14
N VAL A 532 -9.77 -16.29 50.83
CA VAL A 532 -10.85 -16.20 49.84
C VAL A 532 -10.78 -17.30 48.79
N ILE A 533 -10.00 -18.34 49.03
CA ILE A 533 -10.00 -19.55 48.19
C ILE A 533 -11.29 -20.32 48.46
N SER A 534 -12.04 -20.59 47.39
CA SER A 534 -13.30 -21.34 47.41
C SER A 534 -13.23 -22.56 46.50
N ASP A 535 -14.26 -23.40 46.58
CA ASP A 535 -14.53 -24.39 45.54
C ASP A 535 -14.76 -23.72 44.18
N PHE A 536 -14.58 -24.48 43.11
CA PHE A 536 -14.83 -24.01 41.74
C PHE A 536 -16.32 -23.65 41.54
N PRO A 537 -16.62 -22.58 40.79
CA PRO A 537 -17.98 -22.14 40.54
C PRO A 537 -18.77 -23.12 39.67
N ALA A 538 -20.00 -23.44 40.09
CA ALA A 538 -20.89 -24.40 39.39
C ALA A 538 -21.67 -23.77 38.22
N ASP A 539 -21.60 -22.44 38.04
CA ASP A 539 -22.36 -21.67 37.05
C ASP A 539 -21.56 -21.36 35.77
N ARG A 540 -20.35 -21.92 35.62
CA ARG A 540 -19.46 -21.69 34.46
C ARG A 540 -19.55 -22.77 33.38
N GLY A 541 -20.42 -23.76 33.55
CA GLY A 541 -20.61 -24.86 32.59
C GLY A 541 -19.47 -25.88 32.56
N TRP A 542 -18.64 -25.92 33.60
CA TRP A 542 -17.55 -26.89 33.74
C TRP A 542 -18.06 -28.24 34.27
N ASP A 543 -17.51 -29.34 33.74
CA ASP A 543 -17.72 -30.69 34.30
C ASP A 543 -16.83 -30.86 35.54
N LEU A 544 -17.27 -30.33 36.68
CA LEU A 544 -16.50 -30.34 37.92
C LEU A 544 -16.23 -31.77 38.47
N ASP A 545 -17.07 -32.74 38.10
CA ASP A 545 -16.90 -34.13 38.52
C ASP A 545 -15.83 -34.85 37.69
N GLY A 546 -15.79 -34.60 36.37
CA GLY A 546 -14.77 -35.12 35.46
C GLY A 546 -13.45 -34.35 35.46
N LEU A 547 -13.44 -33.10 35.93
CA LEU A 547 -12.27 -32.22 35.91
C LEU A 547 -11.22 -32.57 36.96
N TYR A 548 -11.57 -33.22 38.08
CA TYR A 548 -10.61 -33.50 39.15
C TYR A 548 -9.91 -34.85 38.98
N ASP A 549 -8.58 -34.85 39.05
CA ASP A 549 -7.77 -36.07 39.21
C ASP A 549 -6.61 -35.83 40.17
N PRO A 550 -6.37 -36.71 41.17
CA PRO A 550 -5.25 -36.55 42.09
C PRO A 550 -3.86 -36.66 41.41
N ASP A 551 -3.78 -37.19 40.19
CA ASP A 551 -2.55 -37.24 39.39
C ASP A 551 -2.35 -35.92 38.61
N PRO A 552 -1.34 -35.10 38.96
CA PRO A 552 -1.07 -33.85 38.26
C PRO A 552 -0.59 -34.03 36.82
N ASP A 553 -0.12 -35.23 36.44
CA ASP A 553 0.40 -35.52 35.11
C ASP A 553 -0.69 -35.99 34.13
N LYS A 554 -1.93 -36.18 34.60
CA LYS A 554 -3.05 -36.60 33.75
C LYS A 554 -3.55 -35.44 32.88
N PRO A 555 -3.48 -35.56 31.54
CA PRO A 555 -3.91 -34.48 30.64
C PRO A 555 -5.41 -34.19 30.73
N GLY A 556 -5.77 -32.90 30.72
CA GLY A 556 -7.17 -32.45 30.69
C GLY A 556 -7.88 -32.46 32.06
N THR A 557 -7.17 -32.73 33.15
CA THR A 557 -7.70 -32.71 34.53
C THR A 557 -6.92 -31.74 35.43
N SER A 558 -7.49 -31.40 36.58
CA SER A 558 -6.93 -30.55 37.63
C SER A 558 -6.73 -31.35 38.92
N TYR A 559 -5.56 -31.20 39.55
CA TYR A 559 -5.25 -31.82 40.84
C TYR A 559 -5.75 -31.02 42.05
N THR A 560 -6.37 -29.87 41.82
CA THR A 560 -7.05 -29.05 42.84
C THR A 560 -8.52 -28.82 42.50
N ARG A 561 -9.36 -28.67 43.54
CA ARG A 561 -10.77 -28.27 43.45
C ARG A 561 -11.02 -26.84 43.93
N HIS A 562 -9.97 -26.15 44.35
CA HIS A 562 -10.08 -24.83 45.00
C HIS A 562 -9.26 -23.77 44.26
N GLY A 563 -9.78 -22.54 44.25
CA GLY A 563 -9.16 -21.38 43.62
C GLY A 563 -9.85 -20.07 44.03
N GLY A 564 -9.30 -18.94 43.59
CA GLY A 564 -9.92 -17.62 43.77
C GLY A 564 -10.77 -17.25 42.56
N PHE A 565 -12.07 -17.01 42.76
CA PHE A 565 -13.00 -16.70 41.68
C PHE A 565 -13.79 -15.43 41.94
N LEU A 566 -14.06 -14.66 40.87
CA LEU A 566 -15.03 -13.59 40.90
C LEU A 566 -16.43 -14.18 40.70
N ALA A 567 -17.32 -13.95 41.68
CA ALA A 567 -18.68 -14.49 41.65
C ALA A 567 -19.49 -13.98 40.44
N ALA A 568 -19.36 -12.68 40.13
CA ALA A 568 -20.11 -12.01 39.06
C ALA A 568 -19.30 -11.84 37.75
N ALA A 569 -18.29 -12.68 37.48
CA ALA A 569 -17.46 -12.54 36.28
C ALA A 569 -18.22 -12.60 34.93
N GLY A 570 -19.42 -13.18 34.93
CA GLY A 570 -20.27 -13.27 33.73
C GLY A 570 -21.23 -12.09 33.56
N ASP A 571 -21.42 -11.28 34.60
CA ASP A 571 -22.37 -10.17 34.60
C ASP A 571 -21.75 -8.96 33.89
N PHE A 572 -22.53 -8.31 33.03
CA PHE A 572 -22.11 -7.10 32.32
C PHE A 572 -23.36 -6.41 31.74
N ASP A 573 -23.44 -5.08 31.81
CA ASP A 573 -24.47 -4.30 31.10
C ASP A 573 -23.92 -3.76 29.77
N PRO A 574 -24.07 -4.48 28.64
CA PRO A 574 -23.48 -4.05 27.38
C PRO A 574 -24.16 -2.81 26.81
N VAL A 575 -25.47 -2.62 27.06
CA VAL A 575 -26.22 -1.50 26.48
C VAL A 575 -25.79 -0.18 27.10
N PHE A 576 -25.50 -0.18 28.40
CA PHE A 576 -24.96 0.98 29.10
C PHE A 576 -23.66 1.49 28.45
N PHE A 577 -22.77 0.59 28.04
CA PHE A 577 -21.51 0.93 27.36
C PHE A 577 -21.63 1.08 25.83
N GLY A 578 -22.85 1.09 25.28
CA GLY A 578 -23.08 1.20 23.83
C GLY A 578 -22.63 -0.03 23.04
N ILE A 579 -22.49 -1.18 23.69
CA ILE A 579 -22.08 -2.45 23.12
C ILE A 579 -23.32 -3.29 22.81
N SER A 580 -23.34 -3.92 21.64
CA SER A 580 -24.46 -4.80 21.30
C SER A 580 -24.45 -6.06 22.17
N PRO A 581 -25.60 -6.61 22.60
CA PRO A 581 -25.64 -7.85 23.36
C PRO A 581 -24.95 -9.02 22.65
N ARG A 582 -24.90 -8.99 21.31
CA ARG A 582 -24.26 -10.03 20.50
C ARG A 582 -22.73 -9.94 20.54
N GLU A 583 -22.18 -8.72 20.49
CA GLU A 583 -20.74 -8.48 20.66
C GLU A 583 -20.30 -8.88 22.07
N ALA A 584 -21.09 -8.51 23.09
CA ALA A 584 -20.79 -8.78 24.49
C ALA A 584 -20.51 -10.26 24.77
N LEU A 585 -21.23 -11.19 24.10
CA LEU A 585 -21.01 -12.64 24.24
C LEU A 585 -19.61 -13.09 23.81
N THR A 586 -18.98 -12.37 22.88
CA THR A 586 -17.65 -12.67 22.35
C THR A 586 -16.53 -11.89 23.01
N MET A 587 -16.86 -10.94 23.89
CA MET A 587 -15.87 -10.13 24.61
C MET A 587 -15.26 -10.90 25.77
N ASP A 588 -13.94 -10.89 25.89
CA ASP A 588 -13.24 -11.36 27.09
C ASP A 588 -13.83 -10.68 28.35
N PRO A 589 -14.22 -11.44 29.39
CA PRO A 589 -14.68 -10.89 30.67
C PRO A 589 -13.74 -9.82 31.27
N GLN A 590 -12.43 -9.90 31.00
CA GLN A 590 -11.47 -8.87 31.42
C GLN A 590 -11.80 -7.49 30.81
N GLN A 591 -12.18 -7.43 29.53
CA GLN A 591 -12.56 -6.17 28.88
C GLN A 591 -13.83 -5.58 29.51
N ARG A 592 -14.78 -6.44 29.89
CA ARG A 592 -16.05 -6.04 30.53
C ARG A 592 -15.80 -5.46 31.92
N LEU A 593 -15.02 -6.18 32.73
CA LEU A 593 -14.63 -5.73 34.07
C LEU A 593 -13.81 -4.44 34.03
N LEU A 594 -12.91 -4.29 33.05
CA LEU A 594 -12.15 -3.06 32.85
C LEU A 594 -13.03 -1.85 32.54
N LEU A 595 -14.09 -2.00 31.75
CA LEU A 595 -15.04 -0.92 31.47
C LEU A 595 -15.81 -0.49 32.73
N GLU A 596 -16.32 -1.47 33.48
CA GLU A 596 -17.05 -1.21 34.73
C GLU A 596 -16.15 -0.55 35.78
N THR A 597 -14.96 -1.10 35.99
CA THR A 597 -14.02 -0.56 36.97
C THR A 597 -13.45 0.80 36.56
N ALA A 598 -13.26 1.07 35.28
CA ALA A 598 -12.88 2.41 34.81
C ALA A 598 -13.99 3.43 35.08
N TRP A 599 -15.26 3.07 34.83
CA TRP A 599 -16.40 3.92 35.15
C TRP A 599 -16.46 4.24 36.66
N GLU A 600 -16.37 3.21 37.51
CA GLU A 600 -16.39 3.37 38.96
C GLU A 600 -15.20 4.18 39.50
N ALA A 601 -14.03 4.06 38.87
CA ALA A 601 -12.87 4.85 39.25
C ALA A 601 -13.10 6.34 39.01
N PHE A 602 -13.74 6.72 37.90
CA PHE A 602 -14.16 8.11 37.65
C PHE A 602 -15.21 8.57 38.67
N GLU A 603 -16.24 7.77 38.94
CA GLU A 603 -17.27 8.11 39.94
C GLU A 603 -16.67 8.33 41.34
N ARG A 604 -15.75 7.44 41.75
CA ARG A 604 -15.06 7.56 43.04
C ARG A 604 -14.13 8.77 43.11
N ALA A 605 -13.55 9.18 41.98
CA ALA A 605 -12.78 10.42 41.89
C ALA A 605 -13.69 11.67 41.90
N GLY A 606 -15.01 11.52 41.84
CA GLY A 606 -15.97 12.62 41.70
C GLY A 606 -15.91 13.28 40.32
N ILE A 607 -15.43 12.55 39.31
CA ILE A 607 -15.28 13.02 37.94
C ILE A 607 -16.44 12.47 37.12
N ASP A 608 -17.16 13.36 36.43
CA ASP A 608 -18.16 12.95 35.44
C ASP A 608 -17.44 12.32 34.22
N PRO A 609 -17.63 11.03 33.92
CA PRO A 609 -16.93 10.37 32.81
C PRO A 609 -17.24 11.01 31.45
N GLU A 610 -18.44 11.57 31.24
CA GLU A 610 -18.79 12.22 29.98
C GLU A 610 -18.05 13.55 29.78
N SER A 611 -17.69 14.21 30.89
CA SER A 611 -16.94 15.47 30.85
C SER A 611 -15.49 15.31 30.38
N GLN A 612 -14.98 14.08 30.32
CA GLN A 612 -13.60 13.77 29.94
C GLN A 612 -13.42 13.53 28.43
N ARG A 613 -14.50 13.57 27.65
CA ARG A 613 -14.42 13.42 26.19
C ARG A 613 -13.60 14.56 25.56
N GLY A 614 -12.55 14.21 24.82
CA GLY A 614 -11.61 15.14 24.19
C GLY A 614 -10.44 15.53 25.09
N GLU A 615 -10.38 15.05 26.33
CA GLU A 615 -9.25 15.33 27.22
C GLU A 615 -8.03 14.48 26.84
N ARG A 616 -6.83 15.04 27.01
CA ARG A 616 -5.54 14.36 26.76
C ARG A 616 -5.17 13.41 27.91
N ALA A 617 -6.09 12.54 28.29
CA ALA A 617 -5.90 11.53 29.34
C ALA A 617 -5.47 10.19 28.73
N GLY A 618 -4.43 9.58 29.28
CA GLY A 618 -3.93 8.28 28.83
C GLY A 618 -4.58 7.11 29.56
N VAL A 619 -4.65 5.97 28.90
CA VAL A 619 -5.13 4.68 29.43
C VAL A 619 -4.00 3.66 29.35
N PHE A 620 -3.57 3.16 30.50
CA PHE A 620 -2.50 2.16 30.61
C PHE A 620 -3.06 0.91 31.29
N VAL A 621 -3.02 -0.24 30.61
CA VAL A 621 -3.64 -1.48 31.06
C VAL A 621 -2.62 -2.62 31.06
N GLY A 622 -2.32 -3.16 32.24
CA GLY A 622 -1.66 -4.45 32.38
C GLY A 622 -2.66 -5.60 32.20
N THR A 623 -2.44 -6.48 31.23
CA THR A 623 -3.33 -7.62 30.97
C THR A 623 -2.55 -8.80 30.40
N GLY A 624 -3.22 -9.93 30.16
CA GLY A 624 -2.64 -11.12 29.55
C GLY A 624 -3.70 -11.97 28.86
N HIS A 625 -3.29 -12.76 27.87
CA HIS A 625 -4.20 -13.61 27.09
C HIS A 625 -4.78 -14.77 27.92
N GLN A 626 -6.11 -14.90 27.98
CA GLN A 626 -6.81 -15.91 28.80
C GLN A 626 -7.50 -17.03 27.99
N GLY A 627 -7.35 -17.05 26.66
CA GLY A 627 -7.91 -18.11 25.81
C GLY A 627 -9.44 -18.13 25.72
N TYR A 628 -10.13 -17.07 26.18
CA TYR A 628 -11.59 -16.97 26.10
C TYR A 628 -12.07 -17.02 24.65
N GLY A 629 -13.03 -17.90 24.33
CA GLY A 629 -13.59 -18.06 22.99
C GLY A 629 -12.74 -18.90 22.01
N ALA A 630 -11.54 -19.35 22.37
CA ALA A 630 -10.62 -20.05 21.46
C ALA A 630 -11.11 -21.43 20.97
N ASN A 631 -12.05 -22.06 21.68
CA ASN A 631 -12.58 -23.39 21.37
C ASN A 631 -14.11 -23.42 21.19
N ALA A 632 -14.77 -22.27 21.05
CA ALA A 632 -16.22 -22.20 20.87
C ALA A 632 -16.58 -22.29 19.38
N GLU A 633 -17.57 -23.12 19.03
CA GLU A 633 -18.21 -23.06 17.70
C GLU A 633 -19.01 -21.75 17.60
N VAL A 634 -18.39 -20.72 17.05
CA VAL A 634 -19.02 -19.40 16.87
C VAL A 634 -19.67 -19.33 15.48
N PRO A 635 -20.95 -18.93 15.36
CA PRO A 635 -21.60 -18.71 14.07
C PRO A 635 -20.79 -17.77 13.16
N GLU A 636 -20.73 -18.05 11.86
CA GLU A 636 -19.96 -17.29 10.87
C GLU A 636 -20.19 -15.76 10.94
N ALA A 637 -21.41 -15.34 11.26
CA ALA A 637 -21.81 -13.94 11.43
C ALA A 637 -21.14 -13.20 12.62
N LEU A 638 -20.43 -13.91 13.51
CA LEU A 638 -19.78 -13.36 14.70
C LEU A 638 -18.25 -13.47 14.68
N GLN A 639 -17.66 -14.06 13.63
CA GLN A 639 -16.21 -14.28 13.53
C GLN A 639 -15.41 -12.96 13.53
N GLY A 640 -15.94 -11.89 12.90
CA GLY A 640 -15.28 -10.58 12.91
C GLY A 640 -15.22 -9.94 14.30
N GLN A 641 -16.17 -10.25 15.19
CA GLN A 641 -16.23 -9.69 16.55
C GLN A 641 -15.29 -10.43 17.52
N MET A 642 -14.86 -11.65 17.19
CA MET A 642 -13.91 -12.43 18.00
C MET A 642 -12.52 -11.80 18.04
N VAL A 643 -12.05 -11.23 16.92
CA VAL A 643 -10.74 -10.58 16.84
C VAL A 643 -10.65 -9.39 17.80
N THR A 644 -11.70 -8.57 17.84
CA THR A 644 -11.79 -7.43 18.77
C THR A 644 -12.17 -7.83 20.19
N GLY A 645 -12.90 -8.94 20.36
CA GLY A 645 -13.38 -9.42 21.64
C GLY A 645 -12.30 -10.10 22.49
N GLY A 646 -11.30 -10.73 21.86
CA GLY A 646 -10.24 -11.50 22.56
C GLY A 646 -8.83 -10.90 22.50
N SER A 647 -8.61 -9.81 21.75
CA SER A 647 -7.29 -9.20 21.63
C SER A 647 -6.89 -8.38 22.85
N VAL A 648 -5.67 -8.61 23.35
CA VAL A 648 -5.04 -7.84 24.43
C VAL A 648 -4.90 -6.36 24.07
N SER A 649 -4.57 -6.03 22.82
CA SER A 649 -4.37 -4.64 22.37
C SER A 649 -5.65 -3.80 22.39
N VAL A 650 -6.83 -4.45 22.38
CA VAL A 650 -8.13 -3.75 22.34
C VAL A 650 -8.58 -3.29 23.73
N THR A 651 -8.00 -3.82 24.82
CA THR A 651 -8.40 -3.50 26.20
C THR A 651 -8.27 -2.02 26.54
N SER A 652 -7.09 -1.42 26.33
CA SER A 652 -6.84 0.01 26.59
C SER A 652 -7.58 0.91 25.60
N GLY A 653 -7.57 0.53 24.31
CA GLY A 653 -8.25 1.27 23.25
C GLY A 653 -9.76 1.33 23.45
N ARG A 654 -10.40 0.28 23.98
CA ARG A 654 -11.84 0.26 24.25
C ARG A 654 -12.23 1.20 25.38
N ILE A 655 -11.42 1.30 26.44
CA ILE A 655 -11.63 2.30 27.50
C ILE A 655 -11.47 3.71 26.92
N ALA A 656 -10.36 3.98 26.24
CA ALA A 656 -10.11 5.29 25.61
C ALA A 656 -11.26 5.69 24.69
N TYR A 657 -11.74 4.75 23.86
CA TYR A 657 -12.87 4.98 22.95
C TYR A 657 -14.19 5.24 23.68
N THR A 658 -14.52 4.45 24.70
CA THR A 658 -15.79 4.56 25.44
C THR A 658 -15.91 5.91 26.15
N PHE A 659 -14.83 6.34 26.79
CA PHE A 659 -14.77 7.60 27.53
C PHE A 659 -14.32 8.80 26.68
N GLY A 660 -13.94 8.57 25.40
CA GLY A 660 -13.46 9.59 24.47
C GLY A 660 -12.17 10.27 24.91
N LEU A 661 -11.22 9.51 25.47
CA LEU A 661 -9.93 10.02 25.93
C LEU A 661 -8.94 10.05 24.76
N GLU A 662 -8.25 11.17 24.57
CA GLU A 662 -7.35 11.40 23.42
C GLU A 662 -5.85 11.27 23.77
N GLY A 663 -5.53 10.77 24.96
CA GLY A 663 -4.16 10.43 25.35
C GLY A 663 -3.71 9.03 24.91
N PRO A 664 -2.49 8.60 25.26
CA PRO A 664 -1.96 7.29 24.89
C PRO A 664 -2.83 6.14 25.41
N ALA A 665 -3.15 5.15 24.57
CA ALA A 665 -3.80 3.91 24.98
C ALA A 665 -2.81 2.75 24.82
N VAL A 666 -2.34 2.20 25.95
CA VAL A 666 -1.27 1.19 25.99
C VAL A 666 -1.74 -0.04 26.76
N SER A 667 -1.63 -1.20 26.12
CA SER A 667 -1.82 -2.50 26.76
C SER A 667 -0.48 -3.21 26.90
N VAL A 668 -0.12 -3.60 28.13
CA VAL A 668 1.15 -4.24 28.47
C VAL A 668 0.89 -5.68 28.89
N ASP A 669 1.61 -6.63 28.28
CA ASP A 669 1.60 -8.04 28.65
C ASP A 669 3.03 -8.51 28.97
N THR A 670 3.32 -8.58 30.28
CA THR A 670 4.51 -9.22 30.83
C THR A 670 4.13 -10.42 31.70
N ALA A 671 3.03 -11.09 31.38
CA ALA A 671 2.42 -12.14 32.19
C ALA A 671 2.14 -11.68 33.63
N CYS A 672 2.65 -12.40 34.65
CA CYS A 672 2.30 -12.14 36.05
C CYS A 672 2.73 -10.75 36.57
N SER A 673 3.64 -10.04 35.87
CA SER A 673 4.07 -8.69 36.26
C SER A 673 3.36 -7.56 35.52
N SER A 674 2.37 -7.85 34.66
CA SER A 674 1.77 -6.83 33.78
C SER A 674 1.15 -5.64 34.51
N SER A 675 0.64 -5.81 35.73
CA SER A 675 0.05 -4.70 36.49
C SER A 675 1.08 -3.78 37.16
N LEU A 676 2.35 -4.20 37.22
CA LEU A 676 3.44 -3.45 37.85
C LEU A 676 4.24 -2.64 36.83
N VAL A 677 4.32 -3.13 35.59
CA VAL A 677 5.01 -2.53 34.43
C VAL A 677 4.05 -1.58 33.74
#